data_AF-A0A0M8Y3F1-F1
#
_entry.id   AF-A0A0M8Y3F1-F1
#
_cell.length_a   1.000
_cell.length_b   1.000
_cell.length_c   1.000
_cell.angle_alpha   90.00
_cell.angle_beta   90.00
_cell.angle_gamma   90.00
#
_symmetry.space_group_name_H-M   'P 1'
#
loop_
_entity.id
_entity.type
_entity.pdbx_description
1 polymer ?
#
loop_
_entity_poly.entity_id
_entity_poly.type
_entity_poly.pdbx_seq_one_letter_code
_entity_poly.pdbx_strand_id
1 'polypeptide(L)'
;MRGELATASEREGTLRSVIEGIKELPAYRAGLDIRTLGKSVEALAGTASATPAMAHGRREDEAAAVRSADTAAEGVRAEVERADAELSRVREALATSRLQATALPAAIHASVESPPGGSETVRVSLDGAVDEVERPSPQRLVVTPDELDEVVRVVRDTGRSADRRAGEAARRERDAAALDARTREVTQAVEHAEDLGSRAIGDAERAQDAADERDGTARTLAAEWRTWTSGEQSRKLFGDVSWRETAVGPLLVDADAMVGERTDDDLAPLGHVATDAAVRARAAVADQLAELKQEQRADDEAARKLRLEQSELRAQRDPEPPVAPWVRGTPVGAVPLWRLVEFSAELADHERAGVEAALMSAGMLSASVSGDSSVRADNGEILLTAEAAVAPRSLRDVLLPDPAGLLPEQAVTSVLSRIGFGPGHHVWVDVDGSWAAGPLRGKHRVDHPRFIGAVARARARAERLEAIAAELDELTRRTGERDDERKRLSQVTQDLDRHVRTAPRTNDLLRTRSVARSAAAEAGRSQAAAAAAHQAARLKQEQLAADRRGHEESCARLGLPAGRAQLDEVKAGANQAKHTCDRLADRLDSVRRRCHEHQGALKAVGNATALRRDAESAAHKSWSEWHGEHGKFTTLRDSLGAEADEVTERLEAAEVEYRRVRASVATLSEKERRLDKEADKAEESVTSTKARADNAVVHTREALARLTAQVALPGIADAAAGTAAADLLTLCTSSGAPTGPGVERLVTTVQQVLDRKGQAIDENGLMRSLRAVGGNLANTFDLTQTIDEGMWLVDLTDAMGRQHVAVAAARLREQAAGAAAALTDREHRVFTDFVIGGVGEELRRRLIQAEDLVRAMNTSLTNIRTSHGIGVRPRWELVEPKDSPIARIRELVAASAAVRPAEHTDELIRLLKDRVDERFEKDADAGYGEHLRTALDYRQWHSVEVSITGPEPGQVRKISRRAKLSQGETRFVSYVALFAAADAYLSGLPDTGSALRLILLDDAFAKVDDRTIAELMGLLVRMDVDFCMTGHALWGAYPQVPSVDVYEIRRAEGTAAAATHVHWDGRNRHYLRSTG
;
A
#
# COMPACT_ATOMS: atom_id res chain seq x y z
N MET A 1 -39.21 109.48 7.27
CA MET A 1 -38.38 108.90 8.37
C MET A 1 -37.46 109.90 9.07
N ARG A 2 -36.28 110.29 8.55
CA ARG A 2 -35.41 111.24 9.30
C ARG A 2 -36.02 112.65 9.51
N GLY A 3 -36.90 113.11 8.63
CA GLY A 3 -37.60 114.40 8.79
C GLY A 3 -38.81 114.40 9.74
N GLU A 4 -39.42 113.25 10.00
CA GLU A 4 -40.58 113.11 10.91
C GLU A 4 -40.13 112.90 12.37
N LEU A 5 -38.93 112.36 12.58
CA LEU A 5 -38.30 112.22 13.90
C LEU A 5 -37.91 113.59 14.49
N ALA A 6 -37.51 114.54 13.63
CA ALA A 6 -37.10 115.88 14.04
C ALA A 6 -38.28 116.75 14.53
N THR A 7 -39.42 116.68 13.84
CA THR A 7 -40.62 117.47 14.16
C THR A 7 -41.36 116.96 15.41
N ALA A 8 -41.26 115.67 15.75
CA ALA A 8 -41.79 115.13 17.00
C ALA A 8 -40.93 115.49 18.23
N SER A 9 -39.61 115.60 18.05
CA SER A 9 -38.65 115.95 19.11
C SER A 9 -38.73 117.43 19.52
N GLU A 10 -39.00 118.34 18.58
CA GLU A 10 -39.16 119.77 18.84
C GLU A 10 -40.42 120.09 19.68
N ARG A 11 -41.48 119.28 19.51
CA ARG A 11 -42.75 119.39 20.26
C ARG A 11 -42.66 118.79 21.66
N GLU A 12 -41.75 117.83 21.88
CA GLU A 12 -41.38 117.33 23.21
C GLU A 12 -40.66 118.41 24.03
N GLY A 13 -39.79 119.20 23.40
CA GLY A 13 -39.03 120.27 24.05
C GLY A 13 -39.90 121.42 24.57
N THR A 14 -40.97 121.78 23.86
CA THR A 14 -41.87 122.89 24.24
C THR A 14 -42.77 122.55 25.43
N LEU A 15 -43.27 121.30 25.50
CA LEU A 15 -44.07 120.83 26.65
C LEU A 15 -43.22 120.65 27.92
N ARG A 16 -41.91 120.37 27.78
CA ARG A 16 -40.96 120.27 28.89
C ARG A 16 -40.75 121.60 29.62
N SER A 17 -40.66 122.71 28.90
CA SER A 17 -40.46 124.04 29.50
C SER A 17 -41.66 124.56 30.31
N VAL A 18 -42.89 124.12 29.99
CA VAL A 18 -44.10 124.49 30.73
C VAL A 18 -44.20 123.74 32.08
N ILE A 19 -43.73 122.48 32.11
CA ILE A 19 -43.66 121.67 33.34
C ILE A 19 -42.56 122.18 34.28
N GLU A 20 -41.45 122.68 33.75
CA GLU A 20 -40.35 123.31 34.52
C GLU A 20 -40.83 124.57 35.28
N GLY A 21 -41.64 125.42 34.65
CA GLY A 21 -42.13 126.65 35.29
C GLY A 21 -43.06 126.43 36.49
N ILE A 22 -43.79 125.31 36.55
CA ILE A 22 -44.66 124.94 37.68
C ILE A 22 -43.84 124.31 38.83
N LYS A 23 -42.65 123.75 38.53
CA LYS A 23 -41.74 123.10 39.49
C LYS A 23 -40.82 124.05 40.27
N GLU A 24 -40.74 125.31 39.87
CA GLU A 24 -39.94 126.34 40.58
C GLU A 24 -40.64 126.94 41.82
N LEU A 25 -41.91 126.61 42.06
CA LEU A 25 -42.64 127.07 43.24
C LEU A 25 -42.07 126.45 44.53
N PRO A 26 -41.68 127.26 45.55
CA PRO A 26 -41.06 126.77 46.79
C PRO A 26 -41.89 125.73 47.56
N ALA A 27 -43.22 125.76 47.43
CA ALA A 27 -44.13 124.81 48.07
C ALA A 27 -44.11 123.40 47.44
N TYR A 28 -43.65 123.24 46.19
CA TYR A 28 -43.56 121.93 45.52
C TYR A 28 -42.30 121.14 45.94
N ARG A 29 -41.18 121.83 46.25
CA ARG A 29 -39.91 121.20 46.64
C ARG A 29 -40.00 120.47 47.99
N ALA A 30 -40.73 121.01 48.97
CA ALA A 30 -40.88 120.40 50.29
C ALA A 30 -41.74 119.11 50.28
N GLY A 31 -42.74 119.01 49.41
CA GLY A 31 -43.58 117.80 49.27
C GLY A 31 -42.94 116.68 48.44
N LEU A 32 -41.99 117.01 47.57
CA LEU A 32 -41.26 116.05 46.73
C LEU A 32 -40.26 115.23 47.55
N ASP A 33 -39.54 115.87 48.48
CA ASP A 33 -38.48 115.22 49.26
C ASP A 33 -39.03 114.11 50.18
N ILE A 34 -40.20 114.32 50.80
CA ILE A 34 -40.85 113.32 51.68
C ILE A 34 -41.34 112.10 50.89
N ARG A 35 -41.95 112.29 49.71
CA ARG A 35 -42.42 111.18 48.86
C ARG A 35 -41.28 110.38 48.25
N THR A 36 -40.16 111.03 47.92
CA THR A 36 -39.01 110.37 47.30
C THR A 36 -38.24 109.52 48.31
N LEU A 37 -38.04 110.02 49.55
CA LEU A 37 -37.46 109.21 50.63
C LEU A 37 -38.36 108.01 51.01
N GLY A 38 -39.69 108.19 51.06
CA GLY A 38 -40.62 107.11 51.42
C GLY A 38 -40.60 105.93 50.45
N LYS A 39 -40.61 106.18 49.14
CA LYS A 39 -40.47 105.11 48.12
C LYS A 39 -39.12 104.41 48.17
N SER A 40 -38.06 105.14 48.50
CA SER A 40 -36.72 104.56 48.64
C SER A 40 -36.62 103.65 49.87
N VAL A 41 -37.24 104.02 50.99
CA VAL A 41 -37.28 103.20 52.21
C VAL A 41 -38.10 101.92 51.98
N GLU A 42 -39.22 101.98 51.26
CA GLU A 42 -40.00 100.77 50.91
C GLU A 42 -39.23 99.81 50.00
N ALA A 43 -38.51 100.32 48.99
CA ALA A 43 -37.68 99.48 48.11
C ALA A 43 -36.49 98.84 48.86
N LEU A 44 -35.86 99.58 49.78
CA LEU A 44 -34.80 99.06 50.64
C LEU A 44 -35.36 98.04 51.66
N ALA A 45 -36.58 98.23 52.17
CA ALA A 45 -37.24 97.27 53.06
C ALA A 45 -37.52 95.93 52.36
N GLY A 46 -38.00 95.97 51.11
CA GLY A 46 -38.21 94.76 50.31
C GLY A 46 -36.91 93.98 50.08
N THR A 47 -35.81 94.70 49.84
CA THR A 47 -34.47 94.09 49.63
C THR A 47 -33.88 93.54 50.93
N ALA A 48 -34.00 94.28 52.03
CA ALA A 48 -33.53 93.88 53.36
C ALA A 48 -34.34 92.71 53.95
N SER A 49 -35.59 92.52 53.53
CA SER A 49 -36.43 91.37 53.92
C SER A 49 -36.15 90.11 53.09
N ALA A 50 -35.79 90.25 51.81
CA ALA A 50 -35.50 89.11 50.93
C ALA A 50 -34.10 88.50 51.14
N THR A 51 -33.11 89.31 51.50
CA THR A 51 -31.71 88.88 51.62
C THR A 51 -31.44 87.88 52.76
N PRO A 52 -32.09 87.93 53.94
CA PRO A 52 -31.99 86.87 54.96
C PRO A 52 -32.51 85.50 54.49
N ALA A 53 -33.58 85.47 53.68
CA ALA A 53 -34.10 84.22 53.12
C ALA A 53 -33.12 83.60 52.10
N MET A 54 -32.46 84.44 51.29
CA MET A 54 -31.37 83.97 50.41
C MET A 54 -30.17 83.43 51.21
N ALA A 55 -29.77 84.11 52.28
CA ALA A 55 -28.70 83.65 53.17
C ALA A 55 -29.06 82.33 53.86
N HIS A 56 -30.33 82.12 54.24
CA HIS A 56 -30.82 80.86 54.78
C HIS A 56 -30.70 79.72 53.75
N GLY A 57 -31.15 79.93 52.50
CA GLY A 57 -30.96 78.94 51.44
C GLY A 57 -29.48 78.58 51.19
N ARG A 58 -28.57 79.55 51.30
CA ARG A 58 -27.13 79.28 51.20
C ARG A 58 -26.54 78.50 52.39
N ARG A 59 -27.12 78.60 53.58
CA ARG A 59 -26.74 77.75 54.73
C ARG A 59 -27.22 76.30 54.53
N GLU A 60 -28.41 76.12 53.97
CA GLU A 60 -28.90 74.79 53.60
C GLU A 60 -28.04 74.15 52.51
N ASP A 61 -27.61 74.92 51.51
CA ASP A 61 -26.66 74.50 50.48
C ASP A 61 -25.31 74.05 51.09
N GLU A 62 -24.76 74.81 52.06
CA GLU A 62 -23.53 74.45 52.79
C GLU A 62 -23.70 73.15 53.58
N ALA A 63 -24.79 73.01 54.33
CA ALA A 63 -25.09 71.80 55.08
C ALA A 63 -25.29 70.57 54.17
N ALA A 64 -25.91 70.76 52.99
CA ALA A 64 -26.06 69.70 51.99
C ALA A 64 -24.71 69.31 51.36
N ALA A 65 -23.83 70.29 51.08
CA ALA A 65 -22.49 70.03 50.59
C ALA A 65 -21.65 69.24 51.61
N VAL A 66 -21.75 69.56 52.91
CA VAL A 66 -21.04 68.83 53.98
C VAL A 66 -21.55 67.39 54.08
N ARG A 67 -22.87 67.15 54.09
CA ARG A 67 -23.43 65.79 54.07
C ARG A 67 -22.98 64.97 52.87
N SER A 68 -22.85 65.60 51.70
CA SER A 68 -22.33 64.96 50.49
C SER A 68 -20.86 64.56 50.63
N ALA A 69 -20.02 65.43 51.21
CA ALA A 69 -18.63 65.14 51.49
C ALA A 69 -18.45 63.99 52.51
N ASP A 70 -19.27 63.95 53.56
CA ASP A 70 -19.27 62.89 54.57
C ASP A 70 -19.71 61.54 53.97
N THR A 71 -20.78 61.55 53.16
CA THR A 71 -21.23 60.35 52.43
C THR A 71 -20.13 59.82 51.50
N ALA A 72 -19.39 60.72 50.83
CA ALA A 72 -18.26 60.33 50.00
C ALA A 72 -17.09 59.75 50.82
N ALA A 73 -16.83 60.27 52.04
CA ALA A 73 -15.80 59.74 52.95
C ALA A 73 -16.15 58.33 53.44
N GLU A 74 -17.39 58.10 53.85
CA GLU A 74 -17.87 56.76 54.22
C GLU A 74 -17.83 55.79 53.03
N GLY A 75 -18.12 56.31 51.82
CA GLY A 75 -17.97 55.58 50.57
C GLY A 75 -16.53 55.14 50.30
N VAL A 76 -15.52 55.93 50.66
CA VAL A 76 -14.10 55.52 50.57
C VAL A 76 -13.79 54.44 51.61
N ARG A 77 -14.19 54.63 52.88
CA ARG A 77 -13.94 53.65 53.95
C ARG A 77 -14.47 52.25 53.58
N ALA A 78 -15.69 52.18 53.07
CA ALA A 78 -16.31 50.92 52.69
C ALA A 78 -15.61 50.22 51.50
N GLU A 79 -15.03 50.95 50.54
CA GLU A 79 -14.24 50.32 49.46
C GLU A 79 -12.85 49.90 49.95
N VAL A 80 -12.25 50.63 50.89
CA VAL A 80 -10.96 50.26 51.48
C VAL A 80 -11.06 48.95 52.26
N GLU A 81 -12.12 48.75 53.06
CA GLU A 81 -12.37 47.47 53.75
C GLU A 81 -12.50 46.29 52.77
N ARG A 82 -13.14 46.52 51.61
CA ARG A 82 -13.25 45.50 50.56
C ARG A 82 -11.91 45.23 49.88
N ALA A 83 -11.09 46.26 49.66
CA ALA A 83 -9.75 46.11 49.11
C ALA A 83 -8.83 45.32 50.07
N ASP A 84 -8.90 45.57 51.38
CA ASP A 84 -8.13 44.85 52.39
C ASP A 84 -8.52 43.36 52.48
N ALA A 85 -9.81 43.05 52.37
CA ALA A 85 -10.28 41.67 52.28
C ALA A 85 -9.74 40.93 51.03
N GLU A 86 -9.66 41.62 49.88
CA GLU A 86 -9.04 41.04 48.67
C GLU A 86 -7.52 40.91 48.81
N LEU A 87 -6.84 41.84 49.47
CA LEU A 87 -5.41 41.75 49.78
C LEU A 87 -5.07 40.50 50.61
N SER A 88 -5.92 40.14 51.57
CA SER A 88 -5.78 38.89 52.33
C SER A 88 -5.88 37.65 51.43
N ARG A 89 -6.81 37.64 50.47
CA ARG A 89 -6.96 36.54 49.50
C ARG A 89 -5.77 36.43 48.55
N VAL A 90 -5.20 37.56 48.13
CA VAL A 90 -3.98 37.58 47.30
C VAL A 90 -2.83 36.88 48.02
N ARG A 91 -2.64 37.15 49.32
CA ARG A 91 -1.58 36.51 50.11
C ARG A 91 -1.75 35.00 50.23
N GLU A 92 -2.97 34.54 50.45
CA GLU A 92 -3.28 33.11 50.52
C GLU A 92 -2.97 32.42 49.18
N ALA A 93 -3.38 33.02 48.06
CA ALA A 93 -3.09 32.49 46.72
C ALA A 93 -1.60 32.51 46.35
N LEU A 94 -0.84 33.50 46.83
CA LEU A 94 0.62 33.56 46.65
C LEU A 94 1.35 32.44 47.40
N ALA A 95 0.88 32.08 48.60
CA ALA A 95 1.45 30.96 49.35
C ALA A 95 1.31 29.64 48.60
N THR A 96 0.13 29.36 48.02
CA THR A 96 -0.13 28.15 47.23
C THR A 96 0.72 28.07 45.95
N SER A 97 1.06 29.22 45.36
CA SER A 97 1.92 29.32 44.18
C SER A 97 3.42 29.35 44.48
N ARG A 98 3.80 29.23 45.76
CA ARG A 98 5.19 29.33 46.26
C ARG A 98 5.87 30.65 45.87
N LEU A 99 5.09 31.73 45.79
CA LEU A 99 5.58 33.09 45.57
C LEU A 99 5.59 33.85 46.91
N GLN A 100 6.56 34.73 47.09
CA GLN A 100 6.63 35.55 48.31
C GLN A 100 5.82 36.84 48.15
N ALA A 101 5.08 37.21 49.20
CA ALA A 101 4.24 38.41 49.24
C ALA A 101 4.96 39.66 49.81
N THR A 102 6.30 39.68 49.79
CA THR A 102 7.13 40.65 50.53
C THR A 102 6.98 42.10 50.08
N ALA A 103 6.49 42.35 48.86
CA ALA A 103 6.28 43.70 48.35
C ALA A 103 4.88 44.27 48.69
N LEU A 104 3.92 43.45 49.13
CA LEU A 104 2.54 43.88 49.38
C LEU A 104 2.38 44.48 50.79
N PRO A 105 1.64 45.60 50.95
CA PRO A 105 1.48 46.29 52.23
C PRO A 105 0.74 45.42 53.26
N ALA A 106 1.06 45.55 54.54
CA ALA A 106 0.48 44.72 55.62
C ALA A 106 -1.05 44.77 55.68
N ALA A 107 -1.64 45.95 55.53
CA ALA A 107 -3.08 46.18 55.46
C ALA A 107 -3.36 47.50 54.71
N ILE A 108 -4.59 47.68 54.25
CA ILE A 108 -5.08 48.96 53.71
C ILE A 108 -6.21 49.44 54.62
N HIS A 109 -6.10 50.65 55.16
CA HIS A 109 -7.06 51.18 56.14
C HIS A 109 -7.48 52.61 55.81
N ALA A 110 -8.71 52.97 56.18
CA ALA A 110 -9.23 54.32 56.07
C ALA A 110 -9.92 54.73 57.38
N SER A 111 -9.50 55.87 57.94
CA SER A 111 -10.08 56.48 59.12
C SER A 111 -10.83 57.75 58.76
N VAL A 112 -11.98 57.95 59.40
CA VAL A 112 -12.85 59.12 59.21
C VAL A 112 -13.02 59.80 60.57
N GLU A 113 -12.60 61.06 60.66
CA GLU A 113 -12.65 61.86 61.89
C GLU A 113 -13.64 63.03 61.74
N SER A 114 -14.51 63.26 62.73
CA SER A 114 -15.43 64.40 62.74
C SER A 114 -14.85 65.54 63.58
N PRO A 115 -14.34 66.64 62.98
CA PRO A 115 -13.90 67.79 63.74
C PRO A 115 -15.09 68.50 64.41
N PRO A 116 -14.89 69.18 65.56
CA PRO A 116 -15.95 69.97 66.19
C PRO A 116 -16.31 71.19 65.31
N GLY A 117 -17.60 71.40 65.07
CA GLY A 117 -18.12 72.57 64.33
C GLY A 117 -17.93 73.87 65.11
N GLY A 118 -17.80 74.99 64.40
CA GLY A 118 -17.74 76.33 64.99
C GLY A 118 -19.11 77.02 65.00
N SER A 119 -19.31 78.04 65.84
CA SER A 119 -20.50 78.91 65.80
C SER A 119 -20.13 80.32 65.32
N GLU A 120 -21.01 80.95 64.54
CA GLU A 120 -20.86 82.36 64.12
C GLU A 120 -22.17 83.12 64.41
N THR A 121 -22.08 84.36 64.88
CA THR A 121 -23.24 85.21 65.15
C THR A 121 -23.71 85.94 63.88
N VAL A 122 -24.94 85.71 63.43
CA VAL A 122 -25.50 86.31 62.20
C VAL A 122 -26.94 86.77 62.42
N ARG A 123 -27.33 87.88 61.78
CA ARG A 123 -28.73 88.36 61.80
C ARG A 123 -29.59 87.58 60.81
N VAL A 124 -30.72 87.07 61.30
CA VAL A 124 -31.60 86.12 60.57
C VAL A 124 -32.95 86.71 60.18
N SER A 125 -33.32 87.85 60.75
CA SER A 125 -34.56 88.56 60.42
C SER A 125 -34.37 90.08 60.43
N LEU A 126 -35.30 90.80 59.80
CA LEU A 126 -35.24 92.26 59.63
C LEU A 126 -35.29 93.02 60.97
N ASP A 127 -36.14 92.55 61.89
CA ASP A 127 -36.43 93.21 63.18
C ASP A 127 -35.86 92.45 64.40
N GLY A 128 -35.18 91.32 64.19
CA GLY A 128 -34.64 90.47 65.24
C GLY A 128 -33.21 90.82 65.70
N ALA A 129 -32.84 90.29 66.87
CA ALA A 129 -31.46 90.31 67.35
C ALA A 129 -30.53 89.45 66.46
N VAL A 130 -29.22 89.55 66.70
CA VAL A 130 -28.24 88.68 66.04
C VAL A 130 -28.30 87.31 66.74
N ASP A 131 -28.47 86.22 65.99
CA ASP A 131 -28.55 84.86 66.54
C ASP A 131 -27.23 84.10 66.33
N GLU A 132 -26.92 83.16 67.21
CA GLU A 132 -25.77 82.26 67.09
C GLU A 132 -26.15 81.04 66.22
N VAL A 133 -25.42 80.82 65.11
CA VAL A 133 -25.69 79.74 64.16
C VAL A 133 -24.52 78.76 64.12
N GLU A 134 -24.78 77.48 64.39
CA GLU A 134 -23.79 76.41 64.25
C GLU A 134 -23.39 76.19 62.79
N ARG A 135 -22.09 75.96 62.56
CA ARG A 135 -21.51 75.73 61.22
C ARG A 135 -21.15 74.25 61.04
N PRO A 136 -21.65 73.59 59.98
CA PRO A 136 -21.29 72.22 59.69
C PRO A 136 -19.83 72.13 59.22
N SER A 137 -19.08 71.15 59.70
CA SER A 137 -17.69 70.87 59.29
C SER A 137 -17.60 69.48 58.66
N PRO A 138 -16.99 69.33 57.47
CA PRO A 138 -16.87 68.03 56.82
C PRO A 138 -15.91 67.11 57.59
N GLN A 139 -16.19 65.82 57.54
CA GLN A 139 -15.32 64.77 58.09
C GLN A 139 -13.97 64.74 57.37
N ARG A 140 -12.91 64.45 58.14
CA ARG A 140 -11.54 64.29 57.65
C ARG A 140 -11.26 62.82 57.35
N LEU A 141 -10.95 62.52 56.10
CA LEU A 141 -10.56 61.19 55.62
C LEU A 141 -9.03 61.05 55.59
N VAL A 142 -8.50 59.97 56.17
CA VAL A 142 -7.10 59.55 56.04
C VAL A 142 -7.08 58.10 55.54
N VAL A 143 -6.34 57.82 54.48
CA VAL A 143 -6.19 56.48 53.88
C VAL A 143 -4.73 56.07 53.96
N THR A 144 -4.45 54.91 54.54
CA THR A 144 -3.10 54.35 54.69
C THR A 144 -3.00 53.02 53.94
N PRO A 145 -2.00 52.80 53.07
CA PRO A 145 -0.90 53.71 52.71
C PRO A 145 -1.35 54.91 51.87
N ASP A 146 -0.67 56.05 52.04
CA ASP A 146 -0.98 57.30 51.35
C ASP A 146 -0.70 57.22 49.83
N GLU A 147 0.29 56.42 49.43
CA GLU A 147 0.71 56.22 48.03
C GLU A 147 -0.01 55.04 47.36
N LEU A 148 -1.34 55.16 47.19
CA LEU A 148 -2.16 54.10 46.56
C LEU A 148 -1.69 53.73 45.14
N ASP A 149 -1.13 54.67 44.37
CA ASP A 149 -0.62 54.41 43.02
C ASP A 149 0.58 53.44 43.02
N GLU A 150 1.45 53.52 44.03
CA GLU A 150 2.56 52.58 44.19
C GLU A 150 2.04 51.18 44.57
N VAL A 151 1.04 51.10 45.46
CA VAL A 151 0.40 49.83 45.83
C VAL A 151 -0.24 49.16 44.61
N VAL A 152 -0.98 49.91 43.77
CA VAL A 152 -1.58 49.38 42.54
C VAL A 152 -0.50 48.83 41.60
N ARG A 153 0.62 49.55 41.43
CA ARG A 153 1.74 49.09 40.60
C ARG A 153 2.32 47.78 41.12
N VAL A 154 2.60 47.70 42.43
CA VAL A 154 3.14 46.48 43.06
C VAL A 154 2.19 45.30 42.95
N VAL A 155 0.88 45.52 43.12
CA VAL A 155 -0.15 44.47 42.94
C VAL A 155 -0.15 43.96 41.51
N ARG A 156 -0.09 44.84 40.51
CA ARG A 156 0.01 44.45 39.09
C ARG A 156 1.30 43.70 38.77
N ASP A 157 2.43 44.11 39.33
CA ASP A 157 3.73 43.42 39.17
C ASP A 157 3.73 42.03 39.79
N THR A 158 3.07 41.89 40.93
CA THR A 158 2.85 40.61 41.61
C THR A 158 1.95 39.70 40.76
N GLY A 159 0.86 40.25 40.19
CA GLY A 159 0.00 39.54 39.24
C GLY A 159 0.75 39.05 37.99
N ARG A 160 1.62 39.89 37.41
CA ARG A 160 2.50 39.50 36.29
C ARG A 160 3.49 38.39 36.66
N SER A 161 4.04 38.45 37.88
CA SER A 161 4.93 37.40 38.39
C SER A 161 4.20 36.07 38.60
N ALA A 162 2.96 36.11 39.09
CA ALA A 162 2.08 34.95 39.20
C ALA A 162 1.73 34.37 37.83
N ASP A 163 1.43 35.20 36.83
CA ASP A 163 1.16 34.76 35.46
C ASP A 163 2.37 34.05 34.83
N ARG A 164 3.58 34.62 35.00
CA ARG A 164 4.82 33.96 34.57
C ARG A 164 5.00 32.61 35.26
N ARG A 165 4.73 32.54 36.57
CA ARG A 165 4.83 31.30 37.36
C ARG A 165 3.85 30.23 36.86
N ALA A 166 2.62 30.61 36.54
CA ALA A 166 1.63 29.72 35.94
C ALA A 166 2.12 29.19 34.58
N GLY A 167 2.71 30.06 33.75
CA GLY A 167 3.30 29.68 32.46
C GLY A 167 4.48 28.71 32.58
N GLU A 168 5.37 28.92 33.54
CA GLU A 168 6.48 28.01 33.86
C GLU A 168 5.97 26.63 34.31
N ALA A 169 5.05 26.61 35.27
CA ALA A 169 4.43 25.39 35.79
C ALA A 169 3.67 24.63 34.68
N ALA A 170 2.93 25.32 33.82
CA ALA A 170 2.21 24.71 32.70
C ALA A 170 3.14 24.12 31.62
N ARG A 171 4.32 24.71 31.38
CA ARG A 171 5.32 24.11 30.48
C ARG A 171 5.88 22.82 31.09
N ARG A 172 6.29 22.86 32.36
CA ARG A 172 6.82 21.69 33.07
C ARG A 172 5.77 20.59 33.24
N GLU A 173 4.50 20.92 33.46
CA GLU A 173 3.41 19.94 33.56
C GLU A 173 3.22 19.17 32.25
N ARG A 174 3.34 19.86 31.11
CA ARG A 174 3.32 19.21 29.78
C ARG A 174 4.55 18.34 29.55
N ASP A 175 5.73 18.79 29.96
CA ASP A 175 6.96 17.99 29.87
C ASP A 175 6.83 16.71 30.73
N ALA A 176 6.30 16.81 31.95
CA ALA A 176 6.01 15.67 32.81
C ALA A 176 4.97 14.72 32.20
N ALA A 177 3.90 15.24 31.59
CA ALA A 177 2.91 14.42 30.89
C ALA A 177 3.51 13.69 29.67
N ALA A 178 4.42 14.33 28.94
CA ALA A 178 5.14 13.70 27.84
C ALA A 178 6.09 12.60 28.34
N LEU A 179 6.75 12.81 29.49
CA LEU A 179 7.57 11.78 30.14
C LEU A 179 6.73 10.58 30.61
N ASP A 180 5.53 10.80 31.14
CA ASP A 180 4.61 9.72 31.51
C ASP A 180 4.21 8.88 30.28
N ALA A 181 3.90 9.55 29.17
CA ALA A 181 3.57 8.87 27.90
C ALA A 181 4.76 8.05 27.38
N ARG A 182 5.96 8.64 27.31
CA ARG A 182 7.20 7.94 26.93
C ARG A 182 7.51 6.77 27.86
N THR A 183 7.24 6.90 29.16
CA THR A 183 7.44 5.80 30.12
C THR A 183 6.60 4.58 29.77
N ARG A 184 5.34 4.78 29.34
CA ARG A 184 4.48 3.68 28.87
C ARG A 184 5.00 3.08 27.57
N GLU A 185 5.44 3.90 26.62
CA GLU A 185 6.03 3.43 25.36
C GLU A 185 7.29 2.60 25.59
N VAL A 186 8.15 3.01 26.53
CA VAL A 186 9.36 2.25 26.90
C VAL A 186 8.98 0.94 27.58
N THR A 187 7.98 0.95 28.47
CA THR A 187 7.50 -0.27 29.13
C THR A 187 6.99 -1.29 28.11
N GLN A 188 6.15 -0.86 27.16
CA GLN A 188 5.66 -1.71 26.08
C GLN A 188 6.78 -2.22 25.17
N ALA A 189 7.80 -1.39 24.91
CA ALA A 189 8.95 -1.82 24.11
C ALA A 189 9.80 -2.90 24.82
N VAL A 190 9.90 -2.83 26.16
CA VAL A 190 10.59 -3.84 26.98
C VAL A 190 9.80 -5.14 26.99
N GLU A 191 8.50 -5.09 27.28
CA GLU A 191 7.61 -6.25 27.25
C GLU A 191 7.64 -6.94 25.87
N HIS A 192 7.57 -6.16 24.79
CA HIS A 192 7.67 -6.70 23.43
C HIS A 192 9.01 -7.38 23.16
N ALA A 193 10.12 -6.81 23.67
CA ALA A 193 11.44 -7.42 23.53
C ALA A 193 11.55 -8.74 24.32
N GLU A 194 10.97 -8.82 25.52
CA GLU A 194 10.91 -10.03 26.34
C GLU A 194 10.06 -11.13 25.68
N ASP A 195 8.93 -10.77 25.09
CA ASP A 195 8.08 -11.69 24.31
C ASP A 195 8.84 -12.28 23.12
N LEU A 196 9.54 -11.43 22.36
CA LEU A 196 10.37 -11.88 21.25
C LEU A 196 11.55 -12.74 21.73
N GLY A 197 12.16 -12.42 22.85
CA GLY A 197 13.21 -13.24 23.48
C GLY A 197 12.68 -14.63 23.86
N SER A 198 11.50 -14.70 24.46
CA SER A 198 10.85 -15.98 24.81
C SER A 198 10.54 -16.83 23.56
N ARG A 199 10.08 -16.18 22.47
CA ARG A 199 9.88 -16.86 21.18
C ARG A 199 11.18 -17.38 20.59
N ALA A 200 12.25 -16.58 20.63
CA ALA A 200 13.56 -16.96 20.14
C ALA A 200 14.12 -18.19 20.89
N ILE A 201 13.95 -18.25 22.21
CA ILE A 201 14.30 -19.44 23.01
C ILE A 201 13.50 -20.66 22.54
N GLY A 202 12.18 -20.54 22.41
CA GLY A 202 11.34 -21.65 21.96
C GLY A 202 11.63 -22.11 20.52
N ASP A 203 12.00 -21.20 19.62
CA ASP A 203 12.45 -21.56 18.27
C ASP A 203 13.82 -22.25 18.27
N ALA A 204 14.74 -21.81 19.15
CA ALA A 204 16.05 -22.44 19.29
C ALA A 204 15.93 -23.88 19.83
N GLU A 205 15.06 -24.10 20.81
CA GLU A 205 14.73 -25.46 21.31
C GLU A 205 14.15 -26.33 20.18
N ARG A 206 13.17 -25.82 19.41
CA ARG A 206 12.63 -26.54 18.25
C ARG A 206 13.68 -26.85 17.18
N ALA A 207 14.62 -25.93 16.94
CA ALA A 207 15.71 -26.14 16.01
C ALA A 207 16.66 -27.24 16.50
N GLN A 208 16.93 -27.30 17.81
CA GLN A 208 17.73 -28.37 18.40
C GLN A 208 17.01 -29.72 18.32
N ASP A 209 15.73 -29.79 18.67
CA ASP A 209 14.93 -31.02 18.57
C ASP A 209 14.90 -31.55 17.13
N ALA A 210 14.73 -30.66 16.14
CA ALA A 210 14.75 -31.03 14.74
C ALA A 210 16.15 -31.50 14.27
N ALA A 211 17.22 -30.92 14.81
CA ALA A 211 18.59 -31.36 14.54
C ALA A 211 18.85 -32.77 15.13
N ASP A 212 18.38 -33.02 16.35
CA ASP A 212 18.48 -34.33 17.01
C ASP A 212 17.66 -35.39 16.26
N GLU A 213 16.45 -35.06 15.79
CA GLU A 213 15.63 -35.95 14.96
C GLU A 213 16.30 -36.28 13.62
N ARG A 214 16.87 -35.27 12.94
CA ARG A 214 17.66 -35.46 11.71
C ARG A 214 18.82 -36.42 11.96
N ASP A 215 19.57 -36.21 13.02
CA ASP A 215 20.77 -37.01 13.34
C ASP A 215 20.40 -38.44 13.76
N GLY A 216 19.29 -38.62 14.49
CA GLY A 216 18.70 -39.92 14.77
C GLY A 216 18.25 -40.66 13.50
N THR A 217 17.64 -39.94 12.55
CA THR A 217 17.24 -40.50 11.25
C THR A 217 18.45 -40.91 10.41
N ALA A 218 19.52 -40.11 10.41
CA ALA A 218 20.77 -40.44 9.73
C ALA A 218 21.41 -41.73 10.26
N ARG A 219 21.45 -41.88 11.60
CA ARG A 219 21.96 -43.10 12.26
C ARG A 219 21.10 -44.32 11.97
N THR A 220 19.77 -44.15 11.93
CA THR A 220 18.83 -45.21 11.57
C THR A 220 19.06 -45.68 10.14
N LEU A 221 19.18 -44.76 9.18
CA LEU A 221 19.50 -45.06 7.79
C LEU A 221 20.83 -45.84 7.67
N ALA A 222 21.86 -45.45 8.43
CA ALA A 222 23.14 -46.17 8.45
C ALA A 222 22.98 -47.61 8.98
N ALA A 223 22.20 -47.81 10.04
CA ALA A 223 21.92 -49.13 10.61
C ALA A 223 21.12 -50.02 9.65
N GLU A 224 20.12 -49.45 8.97
CA GLU A 224 19.33 -50.15 7.95
C GLU A 224 20.20 -50.57 6.76
N TRP A 225 21.08 -49.70 6.26
CA TRP A 225 22.01 -50.05 5.18
C TRP A 225 23.00 -51.13 5.60
N ARG A 226 23.55 -51.08 6.82
CA ARG A 226 24.41 -52.16 7.34
C ARG A 226 23.66 -53.49 7.37
N THR A 227 22.44 -53.50 7.89
CA THR A 227 21.61 -54.71 7.98
C THR A 227 21.27 -55.25 6.59
N TRP A 228 20.88 -54.37 5.65
CA TRP A 228 20.56 -54.77 4.29
C TRP A 228 21.78 -55.31 3.55
N THR A 229 22.94 -54.64 3.59
CA THR A 229 24.16 -55.11 2.87
C THR A 229 24.75 -56.41 3.44
N SER A 230 24.60 -56.66 4.74
CA SER A 230 25.11 -57.87 5.41
C SER A 230 24.11 -59.03 5.44
N GLY A 231 22.86 -58.78 5.02
CA GLY A 231 21.80 -59.78 4.99
C GLY A 231 22.10 -60.96 4.05
N GLU A 232 21.68 -62.15 4.46
CA GLU A 232 21.88 -63.39 3.69
C GLU A 232 21.29 -63.30 2.27
N GLN A 233 20.13 -62.65 2.14
CA GLN A 233 19.46 -62.44 0.86
C GLN A 233 20.28 -61.54 -0.10
N SER A 234 20.91 -60.48 0.42
CA SER A 234 21.80 -59.62 -0.37
C SER A 234 23.02 -60.38 -0.86
N ARG A 235 23.65 -61.18 0.01
CA ARG A 235 24.81 -62.00 -0.36
C ARG A 235 24.45 -63.05 -1.41
N LYS A 236 23.27 -63.68 -1.29
CA LYS A 236 22.79 -64.69 -2.23
C LYS A 236 22.44 -64.12 -3.61
N LEU A 237 21.81 -62.95 -3.68
CA LEU A 237 21.30 -62.38 -4.92
C LEU A 237 22.33 -61.52 -5.67
N PHE A 238 23.18 -60.78 -4.97
CA PHE A 238 24.18 -59.91 -5.60
C PHE A 238 25.57 -60.55 -5.73
N GLY A 239 25.87 -61.60 -4.95
CA GLY A 239 27.20 -62.21 -4.90
C GLY A 239 28.21 -61.35 -4.13
N ASP A 240 29.48 -61.42 -4.55
CA ASP A 240 30.58 -60.67 -3.92
C ASP A 240 30.61 -59.22 -4.43
N VAL A 241 29.87 -58.35 -3.73
CA VAL A 241 29.90 -56.90 -3.95
C VAL A 241 30.79 -56.24 -2.88
N SER A 242 31.77 -55.44 -3.33
CA SER A 242 32.59 -54.59 -2.45
C SER A 242 31.81 -53.38 -1.96
N TRP A 243 30.89 -53.55 -1.02
CA TRP A 243 30.04 -52.47 -0.49
C TRP A 243 30.81 -51.29 0.13
N ARG A 244 32.08 -51.47 0.51
CA ARG A 244 32.94 -50.38 1.02
C ARG A 244 33.37 -49.40 -0.06
N GLU A 245 33.37 -49.81 -1.32
CA GLU A 245 33.80 -49.00 -2.47
C GLU A 245 32.62 -48.27 -3.14
N THR A 246 31.40 -48.49 -2.66
CA THR A 246 30.19 -47.82 -3.15
C THR A 246 29.82 -46.64 -2.26
N ALA A 247 28.78 -45.89 -2.64
CA ALA A 247 28.34 -44.72 -1.87
C ALA A 247 27.85 -45.04 -0.44
N VAL A 248 27.51 -46.30 -0.12
CA VAL A 248 27.20 -46.71 1.26
C VAL A 248 28.43 -46.94 2.12
N GLY A 249 29.63 -47.03 1.53
CA GLY A 249 30.89 -47.31 2.24
C GLY A 249 31.10 -46.48 3.51
N PRO A 250 30.95 -45.14 3.47
CA PRO A 250 31.04 -44.29 4.66
C PRO A 250 30.04 -44.67 5.77
N LEU A 251 28.78 -44.95 5.41
CA LEU A 251 27.73 -45.36 6.36
C LEU A 251 28.03 -46.72 7.02
N LEU A 252 28.74 -47.61 6.31
CA LEU A 252 29.13 -48.91 6.86
C LEU A 252 30.22 -48.78 7.93
N VAL A 253 31.12 -47.81 7.79
CA VAL A 253 32.27 -47.59 8.69
C VAL A 253 31.89 -46.69 9.87
N ASP A 254 31.12 -45.63 9.63
CA ASP A 254 30.74 -44.64 10.62
C ASP A 254 29.23 -44.40 10.62
N ALA A 255 28.59 -44.53 11.79
CA ALA A 255 27.14 -44.32 11.93
C ALA A 255 26.78 -42.83 11.82
N ASP A 256 27.75 -41.96 12.07
CA ASP A 256 27.60 -40.51 12.02
C ASP A 256 28.04 -39.93 10.68
N ALA A 257 28.36 -40.78 9.69
CA ALA A 257 28.77 -40.35 8.36
C ALA A 257 27.75 -39.44 7.66
N MET A 258 26.47 -39.44 8.05
CA MET A 258 25.43 -38.58 7.46
C MET A 258 24.79 -37.59 8.44
N VAL A 259 25.33 -37.49 9.66
CA VAL A 259 24.93 -36.53 10.70
C VAL A 259 25.34 -35.10 10.29
N GLY A 260 24.55 -34.11 10.72
CA GLY A 260 24.85 -32.70 10.47
C GLY A 260 24.32 -32.15 9.14
N GLU A 261 24.79 -30.94 8.79
CA GLU A 261 24.38 -30.20 7.59
C GLU A 261 25.26 -30.55 6.39
N ARG A 262 25.09 -31.77 5.89
CA ARG A 262 25.63 -32.19 4.59
C ARG A 262 24.69 -31.78 3.45
N THR A 263 25.24 -31.64 2.25
CA THR A 263 24.48 -31.33 1.03
C THR A 263 23.52 -32.47 0.69
N ASP A 264 22.35 -32.12 0.14
CA ASP A 264 21.37 -33.12 -0.31
C ASP A 264 21.92 -33.93 -1.52
N ASP A 265 22.90 -33.36 -2.25
CA ASP A 265 23.71 -34.05 -3.27
C ASP A 265 24.44 -35.29 -2.73
N ASP A 266 24.78 -35.33 -1.43
CA ASP A 266 25.44 -36.48 -0.81
C ASP A 266 24.52 -37.72 -0.74
N LEU A 267 23.21 -37.52 -0.84
CA LEU A 267 22.20 -38.58 -0.73
C LEU A 267 21.79 -39.16 -2.10
N ALA A 268 21.99 -38.43 -3.19
CA ALA A 268 21.63 -38.90 -4.54
C ALA A 268 22.34 -40.21 -4.92
N PRO A 269 23.66 -40.38 -4.69
CA PRO A 269 24.34 -41.64 -4.96
C PRO A 269 23.75 -42.83 -4.19
N LEU A 270 23.29 -42.63 -2.94
CA LEU A 270 22.70 -43.70 -2.12
C LEU A 270 21.41 -44.27 -2.72
N GLY A 271 20.64 -43.45 -3.44
CA GLY A 271 19.41 -43.89 -4.11
C GLY A 271 19.64 -44.92 -5.22
N HIS A 272 20.86 -44.95 -5.79
CA HIS A 272 21.19 -45.82 -6.91
C HIS A 272 22.01 -47.06 -6.52
N VAL A 273 22.64 -47.08 -5.33
CA VAL A 273 23.55 -48.17 -4.89
C VAL A 273 22.98 -49.57 -5.06
N ALA A 274 21.73 -49.79 -4.65
CA ALA A 274 21.10 -51.12 -4.76
C ALA A 274 20.85 -51.51 -6.23
N THR A 275 20.52 -50.55 -7.09
CA THR A 275 20.32 -50.77 -8.52
C THR A 275 21.64 -51.04 -9.23
N ASP A 276 22.69 -50.29 -8.89
CA ASP A 276 24.04 -50.44 -9.44
C ASP A 276 24.65 -51.80 -9.06
N ALA A 277 24.46 -52.22 -7.80
CA ALA A 277 24.87 -53.55 -7.34
C ALA A 277 24.14 -54.69 -8.09
N ALA A 278 22.88 -54.46 -8.50
CA ALA A 278 22.10 -55.43 -9.26
C ALA A 278 22.58 -55.61 -10.72
N VAL A 279 23.34 -54.65 -11.29
CA VAL A 279 23.73 -54.68 -12.71
C VAL A 279 24.51 -55.95 -13.06
N ARG A 280 25.50 -56.34 -12.24
CA ARG A 280 26.30 -57.55 -12.50
C ARG A 280 25.46 -58.83 -12.41
N ALA A 281 24.59 -58.93 -11.41
CA ALA A 281 23.72 -60.07 -11.23
C ALA A 281 22.70 -60.19 -12.39
N ARG A 282 22.12 -59.07 -12.83
CA ARG A 282 21.23 -59.04 -14.01
C ARG A 282 21.94 -59.43 -15.29
N ALA A 283 23.18 -58.96 -15.49
CA ALA A 283 23.99 -59.34 -16.65
C ALA A 283 24.28 -60.86 -16.67
N ALA A 284 24.67 -61.44 -15.54
CA ALA A 284 24.93 -62.87 -15.44
C ALA A 284 23.68 -63.72 -15.76
N VAL A 285 22.49 -63.32 -15.28
CA VAL A 285 21.23 -64.00 -15.62
C VAL A 285 20.88 -63.82 -17.11
N ALA A 286 21.11 -62.63 -17.66
CA ALA A 286 20.87 -62.36 -19.08
C ALA A 286 21.77 -63.22 -19.99
N ASP A 287 23.04 -63.40 -19.63
CA ASP A 287 23.99 -64.25 -20.36
C ASP A 287 23.55 -65.72 -20.36
N GLN A 288 23.14 -66.24 -19.19
CA GLN A 288 22.62 -67.61 -19.08
C GLN A 288 21.33 -67.81 -19.88
N LEU A 289 20.42 -66.84 -19.88
CA LEU A 289 19.21 -66.89 -20.71
C LEU A 289 19.53 -66.84 -22.21
N ALA A 290 20.57 -66.11 -22.61
CA ALA A 290 21.02 -66.05 -24.00
C ALA A 290 21.62 -67.39 -24.46
N GLU A 291 22.44 -68.03 -23.62
CA GLU A 291 23.00 -69.36 -23.86
C GLU A 291 21.90 -70.42 -24.00
N LEU A 292 20.96 -70.48 -23.04
CA LEU A 292 19.80 -71.39 -23.11
C LEU A 292 18.97 -71.18 -24.38
N LYS A 293 18.79 -69.93 -24.82
CA LYS A 293 18.08 -69.60 -26.06
C LYS A 293 18.83 -70.06 -27.31
N GLN A 294 20.16 -69.98 -27.31
CA GLN A 294 20.98 -70.47 -28.41
C GLN A 294 20.91 -71.99 -28.51
N GLU A 295 21.05 -72.69 -27.39
CA GLU A 295 20.93 -74.15 -27.33
C GLU A 295 19.55 -74.64 -27.75
N GLN A 296 18.47 -73.99 -27.28
CA GLN A 296 17.10 -74.34 -27.67
C GLN A 296 16.91 -74.20 -29.18
N ARG A 297 17.46 -73.15 -29.80
CA ARG A 297 17.38 -72.97 -31.26
C ARG A 297 18.07 -74.10 -32.03
N ALA A 298 19.21 -74.59 -31.53
CA ALA A 298 19.94 -75.70 -32.13
C ALA A 298 19.13 -77.01 -32.02
N ASP A 299 18.54 -77.27 -30.86
CA ASP A 299 17.70 -78.45 -30.64
C ASP A 299 16.39 -78.39 -31.44
N ASP A 300 15.76 -77.21 -31.55
CA ASP A 300 14.59 -77.01 -32.40
C ASP A 300 14.92 -77.28 -33.89
N GLU A 301 16.12 -76.90 -34.35
CA GLU A 301 16.56 -77.19 -35.72
C GLU A 301 16.79 -78.68 -35.94
N ALA A 302 17.45 -79.37 -35.01
CA ALA A 302 17.66 -80.82 -35.05
C ALA A 302 16.30 -81.55 -35.08
N ALA A 303 15.37 -81.14 -34.20
CA ALA A 303 14.04 -81.73 -34.14
C ALA A 303 13.24 -81.46 -35.44
N ARG A 304 13.38 -80.29 -36.08
CA ARG A 304 12.77 -80.02 -37.39
C ARG A 304 13.31 -80.97 -38.48
N LYS A 305 14.62 -81.20 -38.53
CA LYS A 305 15.26 -82.13 -39.49
C LYS A 305 14.78 -83.56 -39.29
N LEU A 306 14.76 -84.04 -38.05
CA LEU A 306 14.29 -85.39 -37.71
C LEU A 306 12.80 -85.59 -37.99
N ARG A 307 11.94 -84.59 -37.72
CA ARG A 307 10.51 -84.66 -38.07
C ARG A 307 10.27 -84.71 -39.58
N LEU A 308 11.08 -83.98 -40.36
CA LEU A 308 11.03 -84.05 -41.82
C LEU A 308 11.41 -85.46 -42.30
N GLU A 309 12.53 -86.00 -41.83
CA GLU A 309 12.96 -87.37 -42.14
C GLU A 309 11.90 -88.41 -41.74
N GLN A 310 11.32 -88.29 -40.53
CA GLN A 310 10.24 -89.15 -40.06
C GLN A 310 9.03 -89.13 -41.00
N SER A 311 8.66 -87.95 -41.51
CA SER A 311 7.54 -87.78 -42.43
C SER A 311 7.81 -88.42 -43.80
N GLU A 312 9.04 -88.34 -44.30
CA GLU A 312 9.45 -88.96 -45.56
C GLU A 312 9.45 -90.49 -45.47
N LEU A 313 9.97 -91.04 -44.36
CA LEU A 313 9.98 -92.49 -44.11
C LEU A 313 8.57 -93.07 -43.94
N ARG A 314 7.65 -92.32 -43.28
CA ARG A 314 6.24 -92.70 -43.16
C ARG A 314 5.49 -92.65 -44.51
N ALA A 315 5.93 -91.80 -45.44
CA ALA A 315 5.42 -91.74 -46.80
C ALA A 315 5.94 -92.86 -47.72
N GLN A 316 6.52 -93.93 -47.15
CA GLN A 316 7.06 -95.11 -47.85
C GLN A 316 8.20 -94.77 -48.84
N ARG A 317 8.95 -93.68 -48.59
CA ARG A 317 10.20 -93.45 -49.30
C ARG A 317 11.30 -94.29 -48.66
N ASP A 318 11.81 -95.25 -49.42
CA ASP A 318 12.87 -96.14 -48.96
C ASP A 318 14.19 -95.40 -48.79
N PRO A 319 14.95 -95.65 -47.70
CA PRO A 319 16.27 -95.08 -47.52
C PRO A 319 17.16 -95.53 -48.66
N GLU A 320 17.80 -94.59 -49.34
CA GLU A 320 18.70 -94.89 -50.44
C GLU A 320 20.04 -95.40 -49.89
N PRO A 321 20.71 -96.33 -50.60
CA PRO A 321 22.04 -96.76 -50.22
C PRO A 321 23.03 -95.57 -50.29
N PRO A 322 24.10 -95.57 -49.49
CA PRO A 322 25.12 -94.53 -49.55
C PRO A 322 25.68 -94.41 -50.96
N VAL A 323 25.47 -93.25 -51.60
CA VAL A 323 26.06 -92.92 -52.90
C VAL A 323 27.39 -92.21 -52.71
N ALA A 324 28.35 -92.47 -53.59
CA ALA A 324 29.63 -91.78 -53.53
C ALA A 324 29.45 -90.27 -53.82
N PRO A 325 30.23 -89.37 -53.21
CA PRO A 325 30.03 -87.91 -53.32
C PRO A 325 30.04 -87.34 -54.75
N TRP A 326 30.62 -88.05 -55.70
CA TRP A 326 30.68 -87.65 -57.11
C TRP A 326 29.45 -88.08 -57.93
N VAL A 327 28.59 -88.95 -57.40
CA VAL A 327 27.34 -89.38 -58.06
C VAL A 327 26.28 -88.32 -57.82
N ARG A 328 25.75 -87.73 -58.90
CA ARG A 328 24.85 -86.56 -58.84
C ARG A 328 23.35 -86.90 -58.91
N GLY A 329 22.99 -88.15 -59.16
CA GLY A 329 21.60 -88.62 -59.21
C GLY A 329 21.42 -89.83 -60.14
N THR A 330 20.16 -90.22 -60.35
CA THR A 330 19.76 -91.27 -61.30
C THR A 330 19.34 -90.59 -62.62
N PRO A 331 19.85 -91.02 -63.80
CA PRO A 331 19.38 -90.53 -65.09
C PRO A 331 17.86 -90.64 -65.28
N VAL A 332 17.29 -89.74 -66.08
CA VAL A 332 15.87 -89.82 -66.49
C VAL A 332 15.62 -91.13 -67.24
N GLY A 333 14.68 -91.94 -66.75
CA GLY A 333 14.32 -93.23 -67.36
C GLY A 333 15.15 -94.43 -66.87
N ALA A 334 16.15 -94.21 -66.01
CA ALA A 334 16.92 -95.27 -65.38
C ALA A 334 16.46 -95.51 -63.94
N VAL A 335 16.69 -96.73 -63.44
CA VAL A 335 16.34 -97.14 -62.07
C VAL A 335 17.57 -97.78 -61.43
N PRO A 336 17.90 -97.43 -60.17
CA PRO A 336 19.08 -97.99 -59.52
C PRO A 336 18.89 -99.48 -59.22
N LEU A 337 19.98 -100.26 -59.31
CA LEU A 337 19.95 -101.73 -59.22
C LEU A 337 19.23 -102.24 -57.98
N TRP A 338 19.43 -101.62 -56.81
CA TRP A 338 18.80 -102.04 -55.54
C TRP A 338 17.27 -102.02 -55.53
N ARG A 339 16.63 -101.21 -56.39
CA ARG A 339 15.16 -101.20 -56.56
C ARG A 339 14.65 -102.21 -57.58
N LEU A 340 15.54 -102.85 -58.32
CA LEU A 340 15.21 -103.75 -59.43
C LEU A 340 15.43 -105.22 -59.09
N VAL A 341 16.02 -105.51 -57.93
CA VAL A 341 16.46 -106.87 -57.58
C VAL A 341 15.96 -107.28 -56.20
N GLU A 342 15.71 -108.57 -56.07
CA GLU A 342 15.28 -109.28 -54.87
C GLU A 342 16.19 -110.49 -54.66
N PHE A 343 16.38 -110.92 -53.40
CA PHE A 343 17.19 -112.10 -53.13
C PHE A 343 16.47 -113.38 -53.52
N SER A 344 17.21 -114.37 -54.04
CA SER A 344 16.71 -115.73 -54.12
C SER A 344 16.39 -116.27 -52.72
N ALA A 345 15.30 -117.03 -52.62
CA ALA A 345 14.86 -117.64 -51.37
C ALA A 345 15.90 -118.64 -50.79
N GLU A 346 16.81 -119.14 -51.63
CA GLU A 346 17.80 -120.16 -51.28
C GLU A 346 19.01 -119.64 -50.47
N LEU A 347 19.23 -118.32 -50.40
CA LEU A 347 20.34 -117.72 -49.65
C LEU A 347 20.00 -117.56 -48.16
N ALA A 348 20.97 -117.84 -47.29
CA ALA A 348 20.89 -117.51 -45.87
C ALA A 348 21.12 -116.01 -45.63
N ASP A 349 20.61 -115.47 -44.51
CA ASP A 349 20.67 -114.02 -44.23
C ASP A 349 22.09 -113.44 -44.20
N HIS A 350 23.08 -114.21 -43.74
CA HIS A 350 24.48 -113.78 -43.73
C HIS A 350 25.09 -113.72 -45.15
N GLU A 351 24.63 -114.58 -46.06
CA GLU A 351 25.04 -114.57 -47.48
C GLU A 351 24.37 -113.42 -48.22
N ARG A 352 23.07 -113.16 -47.94
CA ARG A 352 22.35 -111.98 -48.45
C ARG A 352 23.02 -110.68 -48.03
N ALA A 353 23.39 -110.58 -46.75
CA ALA A 353 24.13 -109.44 -46.21
C ALA A 353 25.51 -109.28 -46.89
N GLY A 354 26.24 -110.38 -47.10
CA GLY A 354 27.52 -110.34 -47.80
C GLY A 354 27.40 -109.89 -49.26
N VAL A 355 26.43 -110.41 -50.00
CA VAL A 355 26.17 -110.00 -51.39
C VAL A 355 25.76 -108.53 -51.49
N GLU A 356 24.87 -108.06 -50.61
CA GLU A 356 24.49 -106.64 -50.55
C GLU A 356 25.70 -105.75 -50.23
N ALA A 357 26.52 -106.13 -49.25
CA ALA A 357 27.71 -105.40 -48.85
C ALA A 357 28.75 -105.33 -49.97
N ALA A 358 28.94 -106.43 -50.70
CA ALA A 358 29.81 -106.49 -51.86
C ALA A 358 29.33 -105.52 -52.95
N LEU A 359 28.03 -105.57 -53.30
CA LEU A 359 27.43 -104.67 -54.30
C LEU A 359 27.44 -103.20 -53.88
N MET A 360 27.25 -102.93 -52.59
CA MET A 360 27.29 -101.58 -52.03
C MET A 360 28.69 -100.98 -52.12
N SER A 361 29.70 -101.71 -51.62
CA SER A 361 31.09 -101.23 -51.64
C SER A 361 31.70 -101.19 -53.04
N ALA A 362 31.20 -102.01 -53.97
CA ALA A 362 31.56 -101.93 -55.39
C ALA A 362 30.88 -100.75 -56.12
N GLY A 363 29.96 -100.03 -55.47
CA GLY A 363 29.17 -98.96 -56.10
C GLY A 363 28.12 -99.45 -57.09
N MET A 364 27.91 -100.77 -57.19
CA MET A 364 26.96 -101.39 -58.12
C MET A 364 25.52 -101.33 -57.62
N LEU A 365 25.32 -101.29 -56.30
CA LEU A 365 24.01 -101.27 -55.69
C LEU A 365 23.21 -100.01 -56.10
N SER A 366 23.86 -98.85 -56.13
CA SER A 366 23.31 -97.57 -56.59
C SER A 366 23.48 -97.32 -58.09
N ALA A 367 24.11 -98.25 -58.83
CA ALA A 367 24.33 -98.07 -60.25
C ALA A 367 23.00 -98.16 -61.02
N SER A 368 22.85 -97.30 -62.01
CA SER A 368 21.59 -97.14 -62.75
C SER A 368 21.50 -98.12 -63.91
N VAL A 369 20.33 -98.73 -64.07
CA VAL A 369 19.99 -99.62 -65.19
C VAL A 369 18.96 -98.89 -66.06
N SER A 370 19.19 -98.84 -67.38
CA SER A 370 18.23 -98.28 -68.36
C SER A 370 17.53 -99.39 -69.14
N GLY A 371 16.26 -99.18 -69.48
CA GLY A 371 15.43 -100.16 -70.22
C GLY A 371 15.61 -100.15 -71.74
N ASP A 372 16.19 -99.10 -72.32
CA ASP A 372 16.29 -98.86 -73.76
C ASP A 372 17.66 -99.26 -74.37
N SER A 373 18.53 -99.90 -73.58
CA SER A 373 19.90 -100.28 -73.98
C SER A 373 20.78 -99.12 -74.46
N SER A 374 20.36 -97.86 -74.24
CA SER A 374 21.17 -96.69 -74.61
C SER A 374 22.14 -96.35 -73.48
N VAL A 375 23.44 -96.24 -73.79
CA VAL A 375 24.49 -95.96 -72.79
C VAL A 375 24.89 -94.49 -72.88
N ARG A 376 24.55 -93.66 -71.88
CA ARG A 376 25.13 -92.31 -71.72
C ARG A 376 25.31 -91.94 -70.25
N ALA A 377 26.56 -91.79 -69.83
CA ALA A 377 26.95 -91.07 -68.61
C ALA A 377 28.01 -90.03 -68.97
N ASP A 378 27.77 -88.76 -68.64
CA ASP A 378 28.68 -87.62 -68.93
C ASP A 378 28.99 -86.80 -67.65
N ASN A 379 28.61 -87.30 -66.48
CA ASN A 379 28.54 -86.54 -65.22
C ASN A 379 28.96 -87.33 -63.96
N GLY A 380 29.66 -88.46 -64.10
CA GLY A 380 30.22 -89.24 -62.97
C GLY A 380 29.32 -90.36 -62.42
N GLU A 381 28.23 -90.71 -63.10
CA GLU A 381 27.31 -91.79 -62.73
C GLU A 381 27.81 -93.18 -63.16
N ILE A 382 27.51 -94.20 -62.35
CA ILE A 382 27.83 -95.61 -62.66
C ILE A 382 26.62 -96.24 -63.37
N LEU A 383 26.82 -96.71 -64.59
CA LEU A 383 25.80 -97.41 -65.38
C LEU A 383 26.12 -98.89 -65.50
N LEU A 384 25.11 -99.73 -65.31
CA LEU A 384 25.21 -101.16 -65.59
C LEU A 384 24.61 -101.46 -66.96
N THR A 385 25.40 -102.09 -67.83
CA THR A 385 25.00 -102.39 -69.21
C THR A 385 24.99 -103.89 -69.46
N ALA A 386 24.21 -104.32 -70.46
CA ALA A 386 24.19 -105.71 -70.92
C ALA A 386 25.30 -106.02 -71.96
N GLU A 387 26.13 -105.03 -72.32
CA GLU A 387 27.18 -105.10 -73.35
C GLU A 387 28.52 -105.64 -72.81
N ALA A 388 28.50 -106.79 -72.15
CA ALA A 388 29.70 -107.47 -71.64
C ALA A 388 29.61 -108.99 -71.86
N ALA A 389 30.70 -109.75 -71.65
CA ALA A 389 30.64 -111.21 -71.71
C ALA A 389 29.68 -111.79 -70.65
N VAL A 390 28.97 -112.89 -70.96
CA VAL A 390 28.15 -113.59 -69.96
C VAL A 390 29.09 -114.27 -68.96
N ALA A 391 28.85 -114.06 -67.67
CA ALA A 391 29.61 -114.76 -66.64
C ALA A 391 29.15 -116.24 -66.56
N PRO A 392 30.09 -117.23 -66.50
CA PRO A 392 29.72 -118.65 -66.43
C PRO A 392 28.87 -119.01 -65.21
N ARG A 393 29.17 -118.36 -64.07
CA ARG A 393 28.37 -118.36 -62.84
C ARG A 393 28.07 -116.90 -62.52
N SER A 394 26.80 -116.51 -62.50
CA SER A 394 26.41 -115.10 -62.56
C SER A 394 25.49 -114.71 -61.41
N LEU A 395 25.36 -113.41 -61.16
CA LEU A 395 24.50 -112.90 -60.10
C LEU A 395 23.01 -113.23 -60.28
N ARG A 396 22.58 -113.61 -61.49
CA ARG A 396 21.20 -114.10 -61.72
C ARG A 396 20.86 -115.35 -60.90
N ASP A 397 21.87 -116.11 -60.48
CA ASP A 397 21.68 -117.36 -59.74
C ASP A 397 21.28 -117.08 -58.27
N VAL A 398 21.50 -115.84 -57.82
CA VAL A 398 21.32 -115.40 -56.42
C VAL A 398 20.43 -114.15 -56.27
N LEU A 399 20.32 -113.34 -57.32
CA LEU A 399 19.44 -112.18 -57.39
C LEU A 399 18.43 -112.38 -58.51
N LEU A 400 17.16 -112.21 -58.16
CA LEU A 400 16.03 -112.26 -59.07
C LEU A 400 15.57 -110.83 -59.37
N PRO A 401 15.03 -110.54 -60.57
CA PRO A 401 14.36 -109.27 -60.81
C PRO A 401 13.18 -109.09 -59.83
N ASP A 402 13.01 -107.88 -59.30
CA ASP A 402 11.88 -107.53 -58.45
C ASP A 402 10.58 -107.66 -59.28
N PRO A 403 9.59 -108.49 -58.87
CA PRO A 403 8.33 -108.67 -59.61
C PRO A 403 7.49 -107.39 -59.68
N ALA A 404 7.75 -106.41 -58.81
CA ALA A 404 7.15 -105.07 -58.86
C ALA A 404 8.08 -104.03 -59.53
N GLY A 405 9.15 -104.48 -60.20
CA GLY A 405 10.16 -103.64 -60.82
C GLY A 405 9.64 -102.74 -61.94
N LEU A 406 10.22 -101.54 -62.04
CA LEU A 406 9.84 -100.52 -63.04
C LEU A 406 10.42 -100.77 -64.44
N LEU A 407 11.27 -101.80 -64.60
CA LEU A 407 11.91 -102.17 -65.86
C LEU A 407 11.56 -103.61 -66.26
N PRO A 408 11.58 -103.95 -67.56
CA PRO A 408 11.33 -105.31 -68.01
C PRO A 408 12.28 -106.33 -67.37
N GLU A 409 11.74 -107.45 -66.91
CA GLU A 409 12.48 -108.55 -66.25
C GLU A 409 13.71 -109.01 -67.06
N GLN A 410 13.57 -109.03 -68.40
CA GLN A 410 14.64 -109.41 -69.32
C GLN A 410 15.84 -108.44 -69.28
N ALA A 411 15.60 -107.13 -69.09
CA ALA A 411 16.66 -106.12 -69.03
C ALA A 411 17.49 -106.30 -67.74
N VAL A 412 16.81 -106.49 -66.61
CA VAL A 412 17.45 -106.74 -65.30
C VAL A 412 18.24 -108.06 -65.32
N THR A 413 17.63 -109.14 -65.83
CA THR A 413 18.27 -110.46 -65.94
C THR A 413 19.50 -110.40 -66.84
N SER A 414 19.43 -109.66 -67.95
CA SER A 414 20.55 -109.48 -68.88
C SER A 414 21.75 -108.81 -68.21
N VAL A 415 21.51 -107.79 -67.37
CA VAL A 415 22.56 -107.12 -66.59
C VAL A 415 23.14 -108.02 -65.51
N LEU A 416 22.29 -108.71 -64.74
CA LEU A 416 22.74 -109.64 -63.69
C LEU A 416 23.58 -110.79 -64.25
N SER A 417 23.32 -111.23 -65.48
CA SER A 417 24.11 -112.26 -66.16
C SER A 417 25.55 -111.83 -66.52
N ARG A 418 25.87 -110.53 -66.45
CA ARG A 418 27.21 -109.98 -66.75
C ARG A 418 28.09 -109.82 -65.52
N ILE A 419 27.52 -109.94 -64.33
CA ILE A 419 28.27 -109.85 -63.08
C ILE A 419 28.48 -111.27 -62.56
N GLY A 420 29.73 -111.65 -62.35
CA GLY A 420 30.09 -112.97 -61.84
C GLY A 420 29.68 -113.16 -60.38
N PHE A 421 29.27 -114.38 -60.04
CA PHE A 421 29.05 -114.80 -58.66
C PHE A 421 30.18 -115.74 -58.23
N GLY A 422 31.15 -115.18 -57.50
CA GLY A 422 32.43 -115.79 -57.14
C GLY A 422 33.59 -115.47 -58.11
N PRO A 423 34.85 -115.79 -57.74
CA PRO A 423 36.03 -115.47 -58.54
C PRO A 423 36.02 -116.19 -59.90
N GLY A 424 36.42 -115.48 -60.97
CA GLY A 424 36.57 -116.09 -62.31
C GLY A 424 36.05 -115.26 -63.48
N HIS A 425 35.37 -114.12 -63.21
CA HIS A 425 34.94 -113.16 -64.23
C HIS A 425 35.69 -111.81 -64.08
N HIS A 426 35.58 -110.90 -65.06
CA HIS A 426 36.23 -109.57 -64.98
C HIS A 426 35.60 -108.68 -63.90
N VAL A 427 34.31 -108.85 -63.65
CA VAL A 427 33.55 -108.19 -62.59
C VAL A 427 32.80 -109.28 -61.83
N TRP A 428 33.02 -109.40 -60.53
CA TRP A 428 32.36 -110.39 -59.68
C TRP A 428 32.17 -109.92 -58.24
N VAL A 429 31.18 -110.51 -57.57
CA VAL A 429 30.91 -110.38 -56.13
C VAL A 429 30.73 -111.76 -55.51
N ASP A 430 30.96 -111.89 -54.20
CA ASP A 430 30.87 -113.16 -53.46
C ASP A 430 30.11 -113.00 -52.13
N VAL A 431 29.62 -114.11 -51.58
CA VAL A 431 28.79 -114.17 -50.34
C VAL A 431 29.52 -113.70 -49.09
N ASP A 432 30.84 -113.63 -49.12
CA ASP A 432 31.64 -113.19 -47.98
C ASP A 432 31.84 -111.65 -47.92
N GLY A 433 31.28 -110.93 -48.91
CA GLY A 433 31.40 -109.49 -49.08
C GLY A 433 32.50 -109.03 -50.02
N SER A 434 33.27 -109.96 -50.61
CA SER A 434 34.37 -109.65 -51.52
C SER A 434 33.87 -109.36 -52.93
N TRP A 435 34.56 -108.47 -53.63
CA TRP A 435 34.29 -108.17 -55.03
C TRP A 435 35.56 -107.79 -55.79
N ALA A 436 35.50 -107.89 -57.12
CA ALA A 436 36.50 -107.32 -57.99
C ALA A 436 35.88 -106.72 -59.25
N ALA A 437 36.51 -105.68 -59.79
CA ALA A 437 36.22 -105.07 -61.08
C ALA A 437 37.56 -104.77 -61.77
N GLY A 438 38.00 -105.65 -62.67
CA GLY A 438 39.33 -105.60 -63.27
C GLY A 438 40.44 -105.70 -62.19
N PRO A 439 41.37 -104.73 -62.11
CA PRO A 439 42.42 -104.73 -61.08
C PRO A 439 41.91 -104.32 -59.69
N LEU A 440 40.73 -103.71 -59.60
CA LEU A 440 40.16 -103.23 -58.34
C LEU A 440 39.55 -104.40 -57.57
N ARG A 441 39.86 -104.50 -56.27
CA ARG A 441 39.29 -105.50 -55.36
C ARG A 441 38.90 -104.85 -54.05
N GLY A 442 37.78 -105.28 -53.48
CA GLY A 442 37.31 -104.77 -52.19
C GLY A 442 36.60 -105.86 -51.41
N LYS A 443 36.38 -105.59 -50.12
CA LYS A 443 35.56 -106.42 -49.24
C LYS A 443 34.82 -105.53 -48.26
N HIS A 444 33.53 -105.76 -48.11
CA HIS A 444 32.70 -105.04 -47.15
C HIS A 444 31.72 -106.00 -46.50
N ARG A 445 31.27 -105.69 -45.28
CA ARG A 445 30.29 -106.50 -44.55
C ARG A 445 29.25 -105.61 -43.91
N VAL A 446 28.01 -106.05 -43.99
CA VAL A 446 26.88 -105.53 -43.21
C VAL A 446 26.30 -106.69 -42.40
N ASP A 447 25.67 -106.40 -41.26
CA ASP A 447 25.16 -107.45 -40.36
C ASP A 447 23.92 -108.15 -40.90
N HIS A 448 23.11 -107.44 -41.70
CA HIS A 448 21.90 -107.92 -42.34
C HIS A 448 21.58 -107.04 -43.57
N PRO A 449 20.85 -107.54 -44.57
CA PRO A 449 20.48 -106.76 -45.75
C PRO A 449 19.50 -105.63 -45.39
N ARG A 450 19.66 -104.47 -46.03
CA ARG A 450 18.91 -103.22 -45.77
C ARG A 450 18.26 -102.63 -47.02
N PHE A 451 18.75 -102.93 -48.22
CA PHE A 451 18.38 -102.23 -49.46
C PHE A 451 17.79 -103.16 -50.53
N ILE A 452 18.37 -104.36 -50.70
CA ILE A 452 17.88 -105.36 -51.64
C ILE A 452 16.67 -106.06 -51.03
N GLY A 453 15.53 -105.95 -51.71
CA GLY A 453 14.28 -106.60 -51.35
C GLY A 453 13.30 -105.80 -50.49
N ALA A 454 12.00 -106.00 -50.71
CA ALA A 454 10.95 -105.20 -50.08
C ALA A 454 10.90 -105.36 -48.55
N VAL A 455 11.18 -106.57 -48.05
CA VAL A 455 11.18 -106.89 -46.60
C VAL A 455 12.36 -106.24 -45.89
N ALA A 456 13.55 -106.27 -46.49
CA ALA A 456 14.76 -105.63 -45.95
C ALA A 456 14.57 -104.11 -45.83
N ARG A 457 14.00 -103.47 -46.86
CA ARG A 457 13.70 -102.04 -46.85
C ARG A 457 12.65 -101.66 -45.81
N ALA A 458 11.58 -102.46 -45.67
CA ALA A 458 10.56 -102.24 -44.66
C ALA A 458 11.12 -102.32 -43.23
N ARG A 459 12.02 -103.29 -42.98
CA ARG A 459 12.73 -103.41 -41.71
C ARG A 459 13.66 -102.21 -41.46
N ALA A 460 14.47 -101.82 -42.44
CA ALA A 460 15.37 -100.67 -42.31
C ALA A 460 14.61 -99.34 -42.06
N ARG A 461 13.43 -99.16 -42.69
CA ARG A 461 12.55 -98.01 -42.41
C ARG A 461 12.02 -98.04 -40.98
N ALA A 462 11.58 -99.20 -40.48
CA ALA A 462 11.09 -99.34 -39.12
C ALA A 462 12.19 -99.05 -38.08
N GLU A 463 13.40 -99.61 -38.27
CA GLU A 463 14.55 -99.36 -37.40
C GLU A 463 14.95 -97.87 -37.37
N ARG A 464 14.95 -97.18 -38.53
CA ARG A 464 15.25 -95.73 -38.56
C ARG A 464 14.14 -94.90 -37.91
N LEU A 465 12.88 -95.27 -38.08
CA LEU A 465 11.75 -94.58 -37.42
C LEU A 465 11.81 -94.72 -35.89
N GLU A 466 12.22 -95.88 -35.38
CA GLU A 466 12.44 -96.10 -33.95
C GLU A 466 13.62 -95.28 -33.41
N ALA A 467 14.74 -95.24 -34.14
CA ALA A 467 15.87 -94.39 -33.80
C ALA A 467 15.50 -92.90 -33.77
N ILE A 468 14.75 -92.41 -34.78
CA ILE A 468 14.28 -91.02 -34.82
C ILE A 468 13.33 -90.72 -33.64
N ALA A 469 12.46 -91.67 -33.26
CA ALA A 469 11.58 -91.49 -32.10
C ALA A 469 12.40 -91.30 -30.81
N ALA A 470 13.42 -92.15 -30.59
CA ALA A 470 14.32 -92.01 -29.44
C ALA A 470 15.09 -90.69 -29.44
N GLU A 471 15.61 -90.23 -30.59
CA GLU A 471 16.29 -88.94 -30.73
C GLU A 471 15.35 -87.75 -30.43
N LEU A 472 14.09 -87.82 -30.86
CA LEU A 472 13.07 -86.80 -30.60
C LEU A 472 12.62 -86.76 -29.13
N ASP A 473 12.51 -87.92 -28.47
CA ASP A 473 12.20 -88.01 -27.04
C ASP A 473 13.30 -87.37 -26.19
N GLU A 474 14.57 -87.63 -26.54
CA GLU A 474 15.73 -87.01 -25.89
C GLU A 474 15.78 -85.48 -26.10
N LEU A 475 15.47 -84.99 -27.30
CA LEU A 475 15.32 -83.56 -27.58
C LEU A 475 14.18 -82.92 -26.76
N THR A 476 13.08 -83.65 -26.57
CA THR A 476 11.93 -83.20 -25.76
C THR A 476 12.31 -83.11 -24.28
N ARG A 477 13.04 -84.10 -23.75
CA ARG A 477 13.57 -84.09 -22.39
C ARG A 477 14.48 -82.88 -22.15
N ARG A 478 15.44 -82.64 -23.05
CA ARG A 478 16.35 -81.47 -22.97
C ARG A 478 15.61 -80.13 -23.06
N THR A 479 14.53 -80.05 -23.84
CA THR A 479 13.66 -78.85 -23.86
C THR A 479 12.98 -78.62 -22.51
N GLY A 480 12.45 -79.67 -21.88
CA GLY A 480 11.85 -79.59 -20.54
C GLY A 480 12.83 -79.09 -19.47
N GLU A 481 14.06 -79.61 -19.48
CA GLU A 481 15.12 -79.17 -18.54
C GLU A 481 15.48 -77.70 -18.71
N ARG A 482 15.56 -77.21 -19.95
CA ARG A 482 15.81 -75.79 -20.22
C ARG A 482 14.64 -74.90 -19.85
N ASP A 483 13.40 -75.35 -20.02
CA ASP A 483 12.22 -74.62 -19.59
C ASP A 483 12.21 -74.42 -18.08
N ASP A 484 12.58 -75.45 -17.33
CA ASP A 484 12.67 -75.38 -15.87
C ASP A 484 13.83 -74.47 -15.42
N GLU A 485 14.98 -74.51 -16.10
CA GLU A 485 16.07 -73.56 -15.81
C GLU A 485 15.68 -72.11 -16.15
N ARG A 486 14.98 -71.87 -17.27
CA ARG A 486 14.44 -70.53 -17.60
C ARG A 486 13.47 -70.02 -16.54
N LYS A 487 12.59 -70.89 -16.01
CA LYS A 487 11.70 -70.54 -14.89
C LYS A 487 12.50 -70.20 -13.64
N ARG A 488 13.54 -70.96 -13.32
CA ARG A 488 14.44 -70.71 -12.18
C ARG A 488 15.11 -69.34 -12.29
N LEU A 489 15.67 -69.01 -13.47
CA LEU A 489 16.30 -67.71 -13.74
C LEU A 489 15.32 -66.53 -13.73
N SER A 490 14.10 -66.73 -14.20
CA SER A 490 13.02 -65.74 -14.08
C SER A 490 12.68 -65.46 -12.61
N GLN A 491 12.60 -66.51 -11.78
CA GLN A 491 12.38 -66.35 -10.34
C GLN A 491 13.53 -65.59 -9.67
N VAL A 492 14.79 -65.89 -10.02
CA VAL A 492 15.96 -65.14 -9.52
C VAL A 492 15.87 -63.66 -9.89
N THR A 493 15.46 -63.32 -11.11
CA THR A 493 15.28 -61.93 -11.55
C THR A 493 14.19 -61.22 -10.73
N GLN A 494 13.06 -61.89 -10.50
CA GLN A 494 11.97 -61.32 -9.67
C GLN A 494 12.38 -61.13 -8.21
N ASP A 495 13.13 -62.09 -7.65
CA ASP A 495 13.63 -62.01 -6.28
C ASP A 495 14.68 -60.89 -6.15
N LEU A 496 15.53 -60.70 -7.15
CA LEU A 496 16.48 -59.59 -7.25
C LEU A 496 15.76 -58.24 -7.28
N ASP A 497 14.78 -58.07 -8.16
CA ASP A 497 14.01 -56.82 -8.28
C ASP A 497 13.22 -56.50 -7.01
N ARG A 498 12.62 -57.52 -6.37
CA ARG A 498 11.92 -57.37 -5.09
C ARG A 498 12.89 -56.91 -4.01
N HIS A 499 14.08 -57.50 -3.95
CA HIS A 499 15.09 -57.18 -2.94
C HIS A 499 15.75 -55.80 -3.16
N VAL A 500 15.95 -55.37 -4.40
CA VAL A 500 16.38 -53.98 -4.69
C VAL A 500 15.38 -52.96 -4.13
N ARG A 501 14.08 -53.26 -4.16
CA ARG A 501 13.03 -52.38 -3.63
C ARG A 501 12.98 -52.32 -2.09
N THR A 502 13.55 -53.30 -1.39
CA THR A 502 13.66 -53.30 0.08
C THR A 502 14.89 -52.52 0.58
N ALA A 503 15.71 -52.00 -0.32
CA ALA A 503 16.85 -51.17 0.04
C ALA A 503 16.38 -49.91 0.82
N PRO A 504 17.12 -49.50 1.86
CA PRO A 504 16.77 -48.32 2.65
C PRO A 504 16.71 -47.05 1.79
N ARG A 505 15.71 -46.20 2.05
CA ARG A 505 15.46 -44.98 1.25
C ARG A 505 15.93 -43.73 1.98
N THR A 506 16.38 -42.74 1.22
CA THR A 506 16.87 -41.46 1.76
C THR A 506 15.77 -40.43 2.04
N ASN A 507 14.51 -40.70 1.66
CA ASN A 507 13.39 -39.75 1.74
C ASN A 507 13.14 -39.21 3.15
N ASP A 508 13.18 -40.06 4.18
CA ASP A 508 12.93 -39.62 5.56
C ASP A 508 14.07 -38.73 6.07
N LEU A 509 15.32 -39.00 5.68
CA LEU A 509 16.46 -38.15 6.00
C LEU A 509 16.40 -36.82 5.25
N LEU A 510 15.98 -36.80 3.98
CA LEU A 510 15.75 -35.57 3.22
C LEU A 510 14.68 -34.69 3.89
N ARG A 511 13.57 -35.31 4.32
CA ARG A 511 12.49 -34.61 5.04
C ARG A 511 13.00 -33.98 6.34
N THR A 512 13.67 -34.76 7.19
CA THR A 512 14.16 -34.28 8.49
C THR A 512 15.28 -33.25 8.35
N ARG A 513 16.15 -33.36 7.34
CA ARG A 513 17.13 -32.30 6.99
C ARG A 513 16.45 -30.99 6.60
N SER A 514 15.40 -31.06 5.78
CA SER A 514 14.63 -29.88 5.37
C SER A 514 13.98 -29.20 6.58
N VAL A 515 13.33 -29.98 7.45
CA VAL A 515 12.71 -29.48 8.70
C VAL A 515 13.76 -28.83 9.61
N ALA A 516 14.90 -29.50 9.85
CA ALA A 516 15.98 -28.96 10.66
C ALA A 516 16.53 -27.64 10.09
N ARG A 517 16.73 -27.55 8.76
CA ARG A 517 17.21 -26.34 8.08
C ARG A 517 16.20 -25.19 8.22
N SER A 518 14.91 -25.46 8.04
CA SER A 518 13.85 -24.48 8.22
C SER A 518 13.73 -24.00 9.66
N ALA A 519 13.82 -24.91 10.63
CA ALA A 519 13.78 -24.59 12.06
C ALA A 519 14.99 -23.75 12.50
N ALA A 520 16.20 -24.11 12.05
CA ALA A 520 17.41 -23.33 12.31
C ALA A 520 17.34 -21.93 11.69
N ALA A 521 16.81 -21.80 10.48
CA ALA A 521 16.61 -20.51 9.83
C ALA A 521 15.58 -19.63 10.56
N GLU A 522 14.50 -20.22 11.09
CA GLU A 522 13.51 -19.51 11.90
C GLU A 522 14.11 -19.06 13.24
N ALA A 523 14.82 -19.94 13.95
CA ALA A 523 15.53 -19.60 15.18
C ALA A 523 16.55 -18.46 14.97
N GLY A 524 17.27 -18.47 13.84
CA GLY A 524 18.16 -17.36 13.47
C GLY A 524 17.42 -16.03 13.26
N ARG A 525 16.24 -16.05 12.62
CA ARG A 525 15.41 -14.86 12.42
C ARG A 525 14.83 -14.33 13.74
N SER A 526 14.27 -15.21 14.58
CA SER A 526 13.67 -14.80 15.85
C SER A 526 14.74 -14.30 16.84
N GLN A 527 15.93 -14.91 16.87
CA GLN A 527 17.06 -14.42 17.64
C GLN A 527 17.52 -13.03 17.19
N ALA A 528 17.62 -12.78 15.88
CA ALA A 528 17.97 -11.47 15.35
C ALA A 528 16.91 -10.41 15.67
N ALA A 529 15.62 -10.76 15.58
CA ALA A 529 14.51 -9.89 15.93
C ALA A 529 14.50 -9.55 17.43
N ALA A 530 14.71 -10.53 18.30
CA ALA A 530 14.81 -10.34 19.74
C ALA A 530 15.99 -9.43 20.12
N ALA A 531 17.17 -9.66 19.53
CA ALA A 531 18.35 -8.83 19.74
C ALA A 531 18.11 -7.37 19.33
N ALA A 532 17.51 -7.14 18.15
CA ALA A 532 17.17 -5.80 17.68
C ALA A 532 16.15 -5.11 18.59
N ALA A 533 15.12 -5.84 19.04
CA ALA A 533 14.10 -5.30 19.95
C ALA A 533 14.69 -4.94 21.32
N HIS A 534 15.55 -5.78 21.89
CA HIS A 534 16.25 -5.48 23.15
C HIS A 534 17.16 -4.26 23.01
N GLN A 535 17.91 -4.13 21.91
CA GLN A 535 18.74 -2.96 21.66
C GLN A 535 17.90 -1.68 21.55
N ALA A 536 16.78 -1.73 20.82
CA ALA A 536 15.87 -0.60 20.69
C ALA A 536 15.23 -0.21 22.04
N ALA A 537 14.79 -1.19 22.83
CA ALA A 537 14.23 -0.97 24.16
C ALA A 537 15.25 -0.32 25.10
N ARG A 538 16.51 -0.80 25.09
CA ARG A 538 17.61 -0.23 25.87
C ARG A 538 17.89 1.23 25.51
N LEU A 539 17.98 1.55 24.22
CA LEU A 539 18.18 2.94 23.76
C LEU A 539 17.04 3.86 24.22
N LYS A 540 15.79 3.38 24.15
CA LYS A 540 14.62 4.12 24.66
C LYS A 540 14.68 4.33 26.17
N GLN A 541 15.11 3.33 26.94
CA GLN A 541 15.30 3.45 28.40
C GLN A 541 16.37 4.49 28.75
N GLU A 542 17.51 4.46 28.06
CA GLU A 542 18.61 5.40 28.26
C GLU A 542 18.17 6.84 27.94
N GLN A 543 17.43 7.04 26.85
CA GLN A 543 16.86 8.33 26.49
C GLN A 543 15.83 8.82 27.51
N LEU A 544 14.91 7.95 27.96
CA LEU A 544 13.91 8.31 28.98
C LEU A 544 14.57 8.73 30.30
N ALA A 545 15.64 8.04 30.70
CA ALA A 545 16.40 8.39 31.90
C ALA A 545 17.10 9.75 31.75
N ALA A 546 17.62 10.07 30.56
CA ALA A 546 18.21 11.38 30.26
C ALA A 546 17.15 12.50 30.27
N ASP A 547 16.02 12.30 29.59
CA ASP A 547 14.92 13.26 29.55
C ASP A 547 14.36 13.54 30.95
N ARG A 548 14.22 12.50 31.78
CA ARG A 548 13.75 12.62 33.16
C ARG A 548 14.70 13.46 34.02
N ARG A 549 16.01 13.19 33.95
CA ARG A 549 17.02 14.01 34.64
C ARG A 549 16.97 15.48 34.17
N GLY A 550 16.86 15.72 32.86
CA GLY A 550 16.76 17.07 32.31
C GLY A 550 15.52 17.83 32.79
N HIS A 551 14.38 17.15 32.92
CA HIS A 551 13.15 17.70 33.48
C HIS A 551 13.29 18.03 34.97
N GLU A 552 13.86 17.11 35.77
CA GLU A 552 14.10 17.32 37.20
C GLU A 552 15.03 18.51 37.46
N GLU A 553 16.15 18.61 36.73
CA GLU A 553 17.08 19.75 36.81
C GLU A 553 16.40 21.07 36.42
N SER A 554 15.56 21.05 35.39
CA SER A 554 14.79 22.24 34.94
C SER A 554 13.77 22.68 35.99
N CYS A 555 13.08 21.73 36.62
CA CYS A 555 12.14 22.01 37.71
C CYS A 555 12.87 22.56 38.93
N ALA A 556 14.00 21.96 39.32
CA ALA A 556 14.81 22.41 40.45
C ALA A 556 15.32 23.85 40.27
N ARG A 557 15.81 24.21 39.08
CA ARG A 557 16.29 25.56 38.75
C ARG A 557 15.19 26.63 38.88
N LEU A 558 13.95 26.25 38.60
CA LEU A 558 12.78 27.12 38.74
C LEU A 558 12.16 27.04 40.14
N GLY A 559 12.66 26.19 41.05
CA GLY A 559 12.03 25.95 42.36
C GLY A 559 10.63 25.33 42.26
N LEU A 560 10.36 24.59 41.17
CA LEU A 560 9.12 23.88 40.92
C LEU A 560 9.26 22.41 41.32
N PRO A 561 8.16 21.74 41.71
CA PRO A 561 8.15 20.29 41.86
C PRO A 561 8.30 19.61 40.48
N ALA A 562 8.85 18.39 40.45
CA ALA A 562 8.99 17.63 39.20
C ALA A 562 7.74 16.80 38.84
N GLY A 563 6.92 16.46 39.85
CA GLY A 563 5.72 15.65 39.68
C GLY A 563 4.58 16.41 39.01
N ARG A 564 3.89 15.75 38.07
CA ARG A 564 2.81 16.35 37.28
C ARG A 564 1.69 16.94 38.13
N ALA A 565 1.17 16.20 39.10
CA ALA A 565 0.08 16.65 39.97
C ALA A 565 0.46 17.91 40.78
N GLN A 566 1.68 17.94 41.30
CA GLN A 566 2.20 19.05 42.09
C GLN A 566 2.43 20.30 41.21
N LEU A 567 2.80 20.12 39.93
CA LEU A 567 2.91 21.21 38.96
C LEU A 567 1.54 21.80 38.61
N ASP A 568 0.51 20.96 38.50
CA ASP A 568 -0.87 21.40 38.28
C ASP A 568 -1.40 22.24 39.46
N GLU A 569 -1.11 21.82 40.70
CA GLU A 569 -1.42 22.60 41.91
C GLU A 569 -0.74 23.99 41.91
N VAL A 570 0.55 24.05 41.59
CA VAL A 570 1.28 25.34 41.51
C VAL A 570 0.72 26.22 40.40
N LYS A 571 0.38 25.64 39.23
CA LYS A 571 -0.26 26.35 38.11
C LYS A 571 -1.61 26.93 38.53
N ALA A 572 -2.46 26.13 39.18
CA ALA A 572 -3.78 26.57 39.65
C ALA A 572 -3.66 27.68 40.70
N GLY A 573 -2.77 27.52 41.69
CA GLY A 573 -2.49 28.55 42.69
C GLY A 573 -1.99 29.86 42.08
N ALA A 574 -1.14 29.78 41.05
CA ALA A 574 -0.58 30.97 40.39
C ALA A 574 -1.63 31.71 39.53
N ASN A 575 -2.51 30.97 38.83
CA ASN A 575 -3.65 31.57 38.13
C ASN A 575 -4.63 32.26 39.09
N GLN A 576 -4.90 31.61 40.22
CA GLN A 576 -5.73 32.19 41.27
C GLN A 576 -5.11 33.48 41.81
N ALA A 577 -3.80 33.48 42.08
CA ALA A 577 -3.06 34.65 42.57
C ALA A 577 -3.15 35.81 41.57
N LYS A 578 -2.96 35.56 40.27
CA LYS A 578 -3.14 36.56 39.21
C LYS A 578 -4.54 37.17 39.23
N HIS A 579 -5.58 36.33 39.20
CA HIS A 579 -6.97 36.80 39.22
C HIS A 579 -7.31 37.63 40.46
N THR A 580 -6.82 37.22 41.63
CA THR A 580 -6.99 38.02 42.87
C THR A 580 -6.21 39.34 42.83
N CYS A 581 -5.02 39.37 42.21
CA CYS A 581 -4.26 40.61 42.03
C CYS A 581 -4.97 41.58 41.09
N ASP A 582 -5.52 41.10 39.96
CA ASP A 582 -6.28 41.94 39.02
C ASP A 582 -7.51 42.55 39.72
N ARG A 583 -8.25 41.72 40.48
CA ARG A 583 -9.40 42.19 41.27
C ARG A 583 -9.01 43.21 42.35
N LEU A 584 -7.88 43.01 43.02
CA LEU A 584 -7.37 43.96 44.01
C LEU A 584 -6.96 45.29 43.34
N ALA A 585 -6.30 45.24 42.18
CA ALA A 585 -5.94 46.44 41.42
C ALA A 585 -7.19 47.22 41.00
N ASP A 586 -8.24 46.55 40.52
CA ASP A 586 -9.52 47.18 40.17
C ASP A 586 -10.20 47.83 41.39
N ARG A 587 -10.13 47.18 42.55
CA ARG A 587 -10.66 47.71 43.82
C ARG A 587 -9.88 48.93 44.29
N LEU A 588 -8.55 48.90 44.21
CA LEU A 588 -7.70 50.05 44.52
C LEU A 588 -7.94 51.22 43.57
N ASP A 589 -8.16 50.96 42.27
CA ASP A 589 -8.57 51.98 41.30
C ASP A 589 -9.96 52.56 41.63
N SER A 590 -10.87 51.75 42.19
CA SER A 590 -12.16 52.22 42.72
C SER A 590 -11.99 53.11 43.95
N VAL A 591 -11.14 52.72 44.90
CA VAL A 591 -10.77 53.55 46.06
C VAL A 591 -10.22 54.90 45.60
N ARG A 592 -9.29 54.92 44.65
CA ARG A 592 -8.72 56.14 44.08
C ARG A 592 -9.78 57.07 43.49
N ARG A 593 -10.73 56.52 42.72
CA ARG A 593 -11.85 57.29 42.15
C ARG A 593 -12.71 57.92 43.24
N ARG A 594 -13.04 57.17 44.29
CA ARG A 594 -13.83 57.69 45.42
C ARG A 594 -13.07 58.73 46.25
N CYS A 595 -11.75 58.58 46.41
CA CYS A 595 -10.93 59.62 47.03
C CYS A 595 -10.98 60.93 46.22
N HIS A 596 -10.95 60.86 44.88
CA HIS A 596 -11.13 62.04 44.03
C HIS A 596 -12.55 62.62 44.11
N GLU A 597 -13.59 61.79 44.18
CA GLU A 597 -14.98 62.24 44.40
C GLU A 597 -15.12 62.97 45.74
N HIS A 598 -14.54 62.44 46.82
CA HIS A 598 -14.52 63.10 48.13
C HIS A 598 -13.73 64.43 48.09
N GLN A 599 -12.58 64.49 47.42
CA GLN A 599 -11.86 65.76 47.20
C GLN A 599 -12.70 66.78 46.41
N GLY A 600 -13.46 66.33 45.41
CA GLY A 600 -14.41 67.15 44.68
C GLY A 600 -15.54 67.69 45.58
N ALA A 601 -16.09 66.85 46.45
CA ALA A 601 -17.10 67.23 47.42
C ALA A 601 -16.55 68.24 48.46
N LEU A 602 -15.31 68.08 48.93
CA LEU A 602 -14.65 69.06 49.81
C LEU A 602 -14.47 70.43 49.12
N LYS A 603 -14.15 70.46 47.83
CA LYS A 603 -14.12 71.72 47.05
C LYS A 603 -15.50 72.35 46.94
N ALA A 604 -16.55 71.54 46.77
CA ALA A 604 -17.94 72.02 46.75
C ALA A 604 -18.37 72.60 48.09
N VAL A 605 -17.95 72.01 49.23
CA VAL A 605 -18.13 72.61 50.57
C VAL A 605 -17.47 73.98 50.64
N GLY A 606 -16.21 74.11 50.22
CA GLY A 606 -15.51 75.40 50.19
C GLY A 606 -16.23 76.47 49.35
N ASN A 607 -16.78 76.10 48.20
CA ASN A 607 -17.56 76.99 47.35
C ASN A 607 -18.90 77.38 48.00
N ALA A 608 -19.61 76.44 48.63
CA ALA A 608 -20.87 76.70 49.33
C ALA A 608 -20.66 77.63 50.54
N THR A 609 -19.56 77.43 51.30
CA THR A 609 -19.16 78.33 52.39
C THR A 609 -18.86 79.74 51.90
N ALA A 610 -18.20 79.91 50.74
CA ALA A 610 -17.95 81.22 50.15
C ALA A 610 -19.25 81.92 49.73
N LEU A 611 -20.13 81.22 49.00
CA LEU A 611 -21.44 81.75 48.58
C LEU A 611 -22.34 82.12 49.77
N ARG A 612 -22.30 81.34 50.86
CA ARG A 612 -22.96 81.69 52.12
C ARG A 612 -22.41 82.97 52.70
N ARG A 613 -21.08 83.10 52.84
CA ARG A 613 -20.44 84.30 53.41
C ARG A 613 -20.80 85.55 52.62
N ASP A 614 -20.81 85.46 51.29
CA ASP A 614 -21.24 86.56 50.42
C ASP A 614 -22.71 86.94 50.64
N ALA A 615 -23.60 85.94 50.74
CA ALA A 615 -25.03 86.16 50.97
C ALA A 615 -25.31 86.75 52.37
N GLU A 616 -24.62 86.29 53.41
CA GLU A 616 -24.74 86.84 54.77
C GLU A 616 -24.18 88.26 54.86
N SER A 617 -23.06 88.55 54.19
CA SER A 617 -22.51 89.91 54.09
C SER A 617 -23.44 90.84 53.31
N ALA A 618 -24.07 90.36 52.25
CA ALA A 618 -25.06 91.13 51.49
C ALA A 618 -26.31 91.43 52.34
N ALA A 619 -26.81 90.45 53.09
CA ALA A 619 -27.93 90.65 54.01
C ALA A 619 -27.62 91.68 55.10
N HIS A 620 -26.41 91.64 55.67
CA HIS A 620 -25.96 92.63 56.65
C HIS A 620 -25.89 94.05 56.04
N LYS A 621 -25.34 94.17 54.83
CA LYS A 621 -25.23 95.45 54.13
C LYS A 621 -26.60 96.04 53.79
N SER A 622 -27.51 95.25 53.21
CA SER A 622 -28.87 95.68 52.87
C SER A 622 -29.67 96.08 54.11
N TRP A 623 -29.50 95.39 55.24
CA TRP A 623 -30.11 95.79 56.51
C TRP A 623 -29.57 97.14 57.01
N SER A 624 -28.25 97.35 56.98
CA SER A 624 -27.63 98.60 57.44
C SER A 624 -28.07 99.81 56.62
N GLU A 625 -28.21 99.64 55.30
CA GLU A 625 -28.67 100.69 54.38
C GLU A 625 -30.14 101.04 54.62
N TRP A 626 -31.01 100.03 54.78
CA TRP A 626 -32.43 100.25 55.12
C TRP A 626 -32.60 100.95 56.48
N HIS A 627 -31.91 100.47 57.52
CA HIS A 627 -32.06 101.00 58.88
C HIS A 627 -31.65 102.47 58.98
N GLY A 628 -30.60 102.86 58.24
CA GLY A 628 -30.14 104.25 58.16
C GLY A 628 -31.13 105.20 57.47
N GLU A 629 -31.73 104.79 56.35
CA GLU A 629 -32.70 105.61 55.62
C GLU A 629 -34.09 105.66 56.28
N HIS A 630 -34.53 104.57 56.91
CA HIS A 630 -35.78 104.53 57.69
C HIS A 630 -35.74 105.50 58.88
N GLY A 631 -34.59 105.67 59.54
CA GLY A 631 -34.40 106.66 60.60
C GLY A 631 -34.50 108.12 60.11
N LYS A 632 -34.06 108.41 58.89
CA LYS A 632 -34.17 109.74 58.28
C LYS A 632 -35.61 110.07 57.86
N PHE A 633 -36.32 109.10 57.26
CA PHE A 633 -37.70 109.26 56.81
C PHE A 633 -38.68 109.51 57.97
N THR A 634 -38.53 108.80 59.08
CA THR A 634 -39.36 108.98 60.28
C THR A 634 -39.21 110.36 60.90
N THR A 635 -37.99 110.92 60.90
CA THR A 635 -37.72 112.26 61.44
C THR A 635 -38.27 113.39 60.55
N LEU A 636 -38.26 113.23 59.22
CA LEU A 636 -38.77 114.24 58.28
C LEU A 636 -40.31 114.29 58.22
N ARG A 637 -40.98 113.14 58.37
CA ARG A 637 -42.45 113.01 58.27
C ARG A 637 -43.21 113.72 59.38
N ASP A 638 -42.62 113.86 60.56
CA ASP A 638 -43.28 114.44 61.74
C ASP A 638 -43.22 115.98 61.78
N SER A 639 -42.47 116.64 60.87
CA SER A 639 -42.18 118.09 60.95
C SER A 639 -42.97 119.03 60.02
N LEU A 640 -43.63 118.54 58.96
CA LEU A 640 -44.26 119.40 57.94
C LEU A 640 -45.52 118.75 57.34
N GLY A 641 -46.68 119.02 57.93
CA GLY A 641 -47.99 118.59 57.43
C GLY A 641 -48.98 119.74 57.39
N ALA A 642 -49.72 119.83 56.27
CA ALA A 642 -51.01 120.54 56.09
C ALA A 642 -51.10 121.80 55.19
N GLU A 643 -50.12 122.17 54.35
CA GLU A 643 -50.30 123.30 53.39
C GLU A 643 -49.82 123.04 51.93
N ALA A 644 -49.76 121.78 51.48
CA ALA A 644 -49.18 121.42 50.17
C ALA A 644 -50.09 120.60 49.23
N ASP A 645 -51.40 120.59 49.44
CA ASP A 645 -52.33 119.79 48.61
C ASP A 645 -53.02 120.59 47.48
N GLU A 646 -53.06 121.92 47.53
CA GLU A 646 -53.81 122.74 46.56
C GLU A 646 -52.99 123.14 45.30
N VAL A 647 -51.67 122.90 45.28
CA VAL A 647 -50.78 123.21 44.13
C VAL A 647 -50.54 121.98 43.24
N THR A 648 -50.87 120.77 43.70
CA THR A 648 -50.52 119.51 43.04
C THR A 648 -51.51 119.10 41.94
N GLU A 649 -52.78 119.49 42.03
CA GLU A 649 -53.80 119.17 41.01
C GLU A 649 -53.58 119.90 39.67
N ARG A 650 -52.88 121.06 39.66
CA ARG A 650 -52.58 121.80 38.42
C ARG A 650 -51.39 121.23 37.62
N LEU A 651 -50.59 120.33 38.20
CA LEU A 651 -49.42 119.71 37.55
C LEU A 651 -49.76 118.39 36.83
N GLU A 652 -50.74 117.62 37.34
CA GLU A 652 -51.12 116.32 36.76
C GLU A 652 -51.74 116.43 35.36
N ALA A 653 -52.40 117.54 35.04
CA ALA A 653 -52.99 117.79 33.73
C ALA A 653 -51.93 117.99 32.61
N ALA A 654 -50.73 118.48 32.94
CA ALA A 654 -49.67 118.75 31.96
C ALA A 654 -48.78 117.51 31.67
N GLU A 655 -48.69 116.55 32.59
CA GLU A 655 -47.84 115.34 32.43
C GLU A 655 -48.49 114.23 31.58
N VAL A 656 -49.82 114.22 31.45
CA VAL A 656 -50.55 113.22 30.64
C VAL A 656 -50.31 113.43 29.14
N GLU A 657 -50.19 114.68 28.69
CA GLU A 657 -49.95 114.99 27.27
C GLU A 657 -48.50 114.68 26.84
N TYR A 658 -47.53 114.85 27.74
CA TYR A 658 -46.11 114.53 27.51
C TYR A 658 -45.87 113.04 27.26
N ARG A 659 -46.56 112.13 27.97
CA ARG A 659 -46.39 110.67 27.80
C ARG A 659 -46.87 110.16 26.44
N ARG A 660 -47.90 110.79 25.86
CA ARG A 660 -48.47 110.40 24.57
C ARG A 660 -47.51 110.68 23.39
N VAL A 661 -46.73 111.76 23.46
CA VAL A 661 -45.77 112.15 22.40
C VAL A 661 -44.51 111.27 22.43
N ARG A 662 -44.05 110.84 23.61
CA ARG A 662 -42.87 109.97 23.79
C ARG A 662 -43.03 108.55 23.22
N ALA A 663 -44.24 108.00 23.24
CA ALA A 663 -44.51 106.65 22.73
C ALA A 663 -44.38 106.54 21.19
N SER A 664 -44.63 107.63 20.47
CA SER A 664 -44.47 107.69 19.00
C SER A 664 -43.01 107.77 18.55
N VAL A 665 -42.10 108.24 19.41
CA VAL A 665 -40.65 108.31 19.12
C VAL A 665 -40.01 106.91 19.21
N ALA A 666 -40.41 106.09 20.19
CA ALA A 666 -39.85 104.75 20.40
C ALA A 666 -40.15 103.75 19.26
N THR A 667 -41.33 103.86 18.64
CA THR A 667 -41.78 102.95 17.56
C THR A 667 -41.07 103.19 16.22
N LEU A 668 -40.54 104.39 15.99
CA LEU A 668 -39.78 104.71 14.78
C LEU A 668 -38.30 104.28 14.88
N SER A 669 -37.72 104.24 16.09
CA SER A 669 -36.35 103.78 16.36
C SER A 669 -36.18 102.26 16.26
N GLU A 670 -37.23 101.48 16.55
CA GLU A 670 -37.17 100.02 16.53
C GLU A 670 -37.16 99.43 15.10
N LYS A 671 -37.68 100.17 14.11
CA LYS A 671 -37.60 99.81 12.68
C LYS A 671 -36.22 100.02 12.06
N GLU A 672 -35.41 100.96 12.55
CA GLU A 672 -34.02 101.16 12.12
C GLU A 672 -33.15 99.98 12.56
N ARG A 673 -33.30 99.53 13.82
CA ARG A 673 -32.55 98.41 14.40
C ARG A 673 -32.82 97.03 13.76
N ARG A 674 -33.91 96.90 12.98
CA ARG A 674 -34.27 95.65 12.30
C ARG A 674 -33.55 95.50 10.95
N LEU A 675 -33.25 96.61 10.28
CA LEU A 675 -32.55 96.60 8.99
C LEU A 675 -31.04 96.33 9.17
N ASP A 676 -30.43 96.78 10.28
CA ASP A 676 -29.03 96.44 10.61
C ASP A 676 -28.83 94.94 10.91
N LYS A 677 -29.79 94.30 11.61
CA LYS A 677 -29.73 92.85 11.90
C LYS A 677 -29.82 91.94 10.67
N GLU A 678 -30.41 92.41 9.58
CA GLU A 678 -30.49 91.65 8.32
C GLU A 678 -29.20 91.76 7.50
N ALA A 679 -28.43 92.85 7.67
CA ALA A 679 -27.10 93.00 7.10
C ALA A 679 -26.06 92.10 7.81
N ASP A 680 -26.09 92.04 9.15
CA ASP A 680 -25.18 91.20 9.94
C ASP A 680 -25.31 89.69 9.63
N LYS A 681 -26.53 89.22 9.37
CA LYS A 681 -26.80 87.80 9.00
C LYS A 681 -26.27 87.40 7.64
N ALA A 682 -26.20 88.34 6.69
CA ALA A 682 -25.63 88.07 5.36
C ALA A 682 -24.10 87.97 5.43
N GLU A 683 -23.46 88.75 6.30
CA GLU A 683 -22.01 88.75 6.51
C GLU A 683 -21.54 87.49 7.28
N GLU A 684 -22.32 87.02 8.27
CA GLU A 684 -22.10 85.76 9.01
C GLU A 684 -22.23 84.51 8.11
N SER A 685 -23.14 84.53 7.14
CA SER A 685 -23.32 83.44 6.16
C SER A 685 -22.10 83.28 5.23
N VAL A 686 -21.53 84.41 4.77
CA VAL A 686 -20.33 84.45 3.91
C VAL A 686 -19.07 84.02 4.68
N THR A 687 -18.94 84.41 5.95
CA THR A 687 -17.82 83.95 6.79
C THR A 687 -17.92 82.45 7.12
N SER A 688 -19.12 81.92 7.37
CA SER A 688 -19.29 80.48 7.67
C SER A 688 -19.04 79.57 6.46
N THR A 689 -19.39 80.01 5.24
CA THR A 689 -19.10 79.25 4.00
C THR A 689 -17.64 79.30 3.62
N LYS A 690 -16.95 80.43 3.86
CA LYS A 690 -15.50 80.54 3.71
C LYS A 690 -14.75 79.65 4.71
N ALA A 691 -15.18 79.65 5.98
CA ALA A 691 -14.63 78.76 7.01
C ALA A 691 -14.85 77.26 6.69
N ARG A 692 -15.99 76.89 6.10
CA ARG A 692 -16.23 75.50 5.63
C ARG A 692 -15.34 75.11 4.45
N ALA A 693 -15.11 76.02 3.51
CA ALA A 693 -14.20 75.77 2.39
C ALA A 693 -12.73 75.66 2.86
N ASP A 694 -12.30 76.52 3.78
CA ASP A 694 -10.97 76.47 4.38
C ASP A 694 -10.77 75.18 5.20
N ASN A 695 -11.77 74.77 6.01
CA ASN A 695 -11.74 73.49 6.72
C ASN A 695 -11.74 72.28 5.77
N ALA A 696 -12.49 72.32 4.66
CA ALA A 696 -12.48 71.23 3.68
C ALA A 696 -11.12 71.06 3.01
N VAL A 697 -10.42 72.18 2.72
CA VAL A 697 -9.05 72.15 2.20
C VAL A 697 -8.06 71.61 3.24
N VAL A 698 -8.20 71.99 4.51
CA VAL A 698 -7.40 71.46 5.61
C VAL A 698 -7.63 69.95 5.79
N HIS A 699 -8.88 69.49 5.86
CA HIS A 699 -9.19 68.07 5.97
C HIS A 699 -8.72 67.25 4.78
N THR A 700 -8.78 67.80 3.56
CA THR A 700 -8.25 67.13 2.37
C THR A 700 -6.72 67.01 2.42
N ARG A 701 -6.02 68.05 2.92
CA ARG A 701 -4.57 67.98 3.15
C ARG A 701 -4.20 67.01 4.26
N GLU A 702 -4.94 66.97 5.35
CA GLU A 702 -4.74 66.00 6.44
C GLU A 702 -5.03 64.56 5.99
N ALA A 703 -6.05 64.35 5.17
CA ALA A 703 -6.36 63.04 4.59
C ALA A 703 -5.27 62.59 3.61
N LEU A 704 -4.77 63.49 2.77
CA LEU A 704 -3.66 63.21 1.87
C LEU A 704 -2.36 62.93 2.64
N ALA A 705 -2.06 63.72 3.68
CA ALA A 705 -0.89 63.50 4.53
C ALA A 705 -0.94 62.15 5.26
N ARG A 706 -2.12 61.78 5.79
CA ARG A 706 -2.34 60.45 6.39
C ARG A 706 -2.18 59.32 5.37
N LEU A 707 -2.75 59.47 4.18
CA LEU A 707 -2.59 58.48 3.11
C LEU A 707 -1.10 58.35 2.70
N THR A 708 -0.38 59.47 2.55
CA THR A 708 1.05 59.45 2.23
C THR A 708 1.86 58.81 3.36
N ALA A 709 1.55 59.09 4.63
CA ALA A 709 2.21 58.45 5.77
C ALA A 709 1.95 56.94 5.83
N GLN A 710 0.70 56.51 5.62
CA GLN A 710 0.32 55.09 5.62
C GLN A 710 0.90 54.31 4.44
N VAL A 711 0.95 54.91 3.24
CA VAL A 711 1.56 54.30 2.05
C VAL A 711 3.09 54.27 2.13
N ALA A 712 3.69 55.23 2.84
CA ALA A 712 5.14 55.26 3.11
C ALA A 712 5.56 54.23 4.18
N LEU A 713 4.62 53.61 4.90
CA LEU A 713 4.94 52.54 5.83
C LEU A 713 5.53 51.33 5.06
N PRO A 714 6.61 50.72 5.59
CA PRO A 714 7.26 49.59 4.95
C PRO A 714 6.31 48.42 4.64
N GLY A 715 6.26 47.99 3.37
CA GLY A 715 5.47 46.84 2.91
C GLY A 715 3.98 47.09 2.64
N ILE A 716 3.43 48.28 2.94
CA ILE A 716 2.02 48.60 2.68
C ILE A 716 1.75 48.85 1.19
N ALA A 717 2.63 49.58 0.50
CA ALA A 717 2.50 49.80 -0.94
C ALA A 717 2.58 48.48 -1.74
N ASP A 718 3.47 47.57 -1.34
CA ASP A 718 3.61 46.23 -1.92
C ASP A 718 2.36 45.36 -1.68
N ALA A 719 1.75 45.47 -0.50
CA ALA A 719 0.51 44.76 -0.16
C ALA A 719 -0.71 45.27 -0.93
N ALA A 720 -0.79 46.59 -1.17
CA ALA A 720 -1.95 47.25 -1.74
C ALA A 720 -1.96 47.30 -3.28
N ALA A 721 -0.79 47.39 -3.91
CA ALA A 721 -0.64 47.59 -5.35
C ALA A 721 0.25 46.53 -6.04
N GLY A 722 0.86 45.59 -5.30
CA GLY A 722 1.68 44.52 -5.85
C GLY A 722 2.82 45.07 -6.72
N THR A 723 2.84 44.69 -8.01
CA THR A 723 3.87 45.14 -8.96
C THR A 723 3.83 46.64 -9.27
N ALA A 724 2.73 47.33 -8.96
CA ALA A 724 2.57 48.78 -9.16
C ALA A 724 2.88 49.60 -7.89
N ALA A 725 3.51 48.99 -6.87
CA ALA A 725 3.85 49.66 -5.61
C ALA A 725 4.73 50.91 -5.79
N ALA A 726 5.71 50.86 -6.70
CA ALA A 726 6.57 52.00 -7.01
C ALA A 726 5.79 53.17 -7.63
N ASP A 727 4.79 52.87 -8.46
CA ASP A 727 3.91 53.88 -9.07
C ASP A 727 3.01 54.52 -8.00
N LEU A 728 2.45 53.72 -7.08
CA LEU A 728 1.64 54.20 -5.96
C LEU A 728 2.45 55.11 -5.02
N LEU A 729 3.66 54.70 -4.64
CA LEU A 729 4.59 55.50 -3.82
C LEU A 729 4.96 56.80 -4.53
N THR A 730 5.27 56.74 -5.82
CA THR A 730 5.61 57.93 -6.60
C THR A 730 4.42 58.89 -6.67
N LEU A 731 3.21 58.39 -6.95
CA LEU A 731 1.98 59.21 -7.02
C LEU A 731 1.64 59.88 -5.68
N CYS A 732 1.82 59.19 -4.55
CA CYS A 732 1.54 59.71 -3.22
C CYS A 732 2.63 60.63 -2.66
N THR A 733 3.86 60.57 -3.20
CA THR A 733 5.01 61.39 -2.75
C THR A 733 5.35 62.55 -3.70
N SER A 734 4.95 62.49 -4.98
CA SER A 734 5.32 63.49 -5.99
C SER A 734 4.44 64.75 -6.06
N SER A 735 3.68 65.09 -5.00
CA SER A 735 2.70 66.18 -5.09
C SER A 735 3.15 67.47 -4.38
N GLY A 736 3.42 68.52 -5.17
CA GLY A 736 3.36 69.90 -4.70
C GLY A 736 1.92 70.32 -4.41
N ALA A 737 1.73 71.29 -3.50
CA ALA A 737 0.44 71.70 -2.94
C ALA A 737 -0.74 71.66 -3.94
N PRO A 738 -1.81 70.88 -3.68
CA PRO A 738 -2.81 70.60 -4.69
C PRO A 738 -3.74 71.80 -4.93
N THR A 739 -4.03 72.08 -6.20
CA THR A 739 -5.22 72.85 -6.63
C THR A 739 -6.39 71.88 -6.87
N GLY A 740 -7.64 72.35 -6.69
CA GLY A 740 -8.87 71.53 -6.69
C GLY A 740 -8.99 70.44 -7.78
N PRO A 741 -8.67 70.71 -9.07
CA PRO A 741 -8.76 69.70 -10.14
C PRO A 741 -7.60 68.67 -10.17
N GLY A 742 -6.59 68.81 -9.31
CA GLY A 742 -5.48 67.86 -9.16
C GLY A 742 -5.80 66.73 -8.19
N VAL A 743 -6.57 67.00 -7.13
CA VAL A 743 -6.92 66.02 -6.09
C VAL A 743 -7.83 64.93 -6.65
N GLU A 744 -8.83 65.30 -7.44
CA GLU A 744 -9.81 64.35 -7.99
C GLU A 744 -9.17 63.36 -8.97
N ARG A 745 -8.20 63.83 -9.78
CA ARG A 745 -7.38 62.97 -10.64
C ARG A 745 -6.49 62.04 -9.84
N LEU A 746 -5.81 62.54 -8.80
CA LEU A 746 -4.98 61.72 -7.92
C LEU A 746 -5.79 60.59 -7.26
N VAL A 747 -6.97 60.91 -6.71
CA VAL A 747 -7.86 59.93 -6.08
C VAL A 747 -8.32 58.87 -7.09
N THR A 748 -8.67 59.28 -8.31
CA THR A 748 -9.09 58.35 -9.36
C THR A 748 -7.95 57.42 -9.78
N THR A 749 -6.74 57.94 -9.96
CA THR A 749 -5.56 57.13 -10.31
C THR A 749 -5.17 56.17 -9.18
N VAL A 750 -5.20 56.62 -7.92
CA VAL A 750 -4.95 55.74 -6.75
C VAL A 750 -5.98 54.61 -6.69
N GLN A 751 -7.27 54.89 -6.98
CA GLN A 751 -8.32 53.86 -7.01
C GLN A 751 -8.14 52.85 -8.16
N GLN A 752 -7.52 53.24 -9.27
CA GLN A 752 -7.23 52.35 -10.40
C GLN A 752 -6.01 51.44 -10.14
N VAL A 753 -5.04 51.91 -9.35
CA VAL A 753 -3.83 51.15 -9.00
C VAL A 753 -4.07 50.13 -7.87
N LEU A 754 -5.09 50.34 -7.03
CA LEU A 754 -5.47 49.42 -5.96
C LEU A 754 -6.15 48.15 -6.53
N ASP A 755 -5.51 46.99 -6.38
CA ASP A 755 -6.05 45.69 -6.84
C ASP A 755 -7.17 45.20 -5.90
N ARG A 756 -8.41 45.66 -6.14
CA ARG A 756 -9.61 45.36 -5.33
C ARG A 756 -10.17 43.94 -5.54
N LYS A 757 -9.33 42.91 -5.53
CA LYS A 757 -9.78 41.52 -5.74
C LYS A 757 -10.24 40.78 -4.46
N GLY A 758 -10.40 41.47 -3.32
CA GLY A 758 -10.80 40.85 -2.05
C GLY A 758 -12.13 41.38 -1.49
N GLN A 759 -12.87 40.49 -0.81
CA GLN A 759 -13.94 40.89 0.12
C GLN A 759 -13.36 41.76 1.24
N ALA A 760 -14.12 42.75 1.73
CA ALA A 760 -13.73 43.49 2.93
C ALA A 760 -13.65 42.52 4.12
N ILE A 761 -12.45 42.31 4.64
CA ILE A 761 -12.19 41.43 5.77
C ILE A 761 -12.31 42.25 7.05
N ASP A 762 -13.10 41.79 8.01
CA ASP A 762 -13.20 42.39 9.34
C ASP A 762 -11.98 42.02 10.21
N GLU A 763 -11.80 42.69 11.34
CA GLU A 763 -10.67 42.44 12.26
C GLU A 763 -10.60 40.97 12.71
N ASN A 764 -11.76 40.31 12.88
CA ASN A 764 -11.85 38.88 13.20
C ASN A 764 -11.42 37.97 12.04
N GLY A 765 -11.73 38.34 10.80
CA GLY A 765 -11.27 37.69 9.59
C GLY A 765 -9.76 37.80 9.42
N LEU A 766 -9.18 38.98 9.69
CA LEU A 766 -7.73 39.17 9.69
C LEU A 766 -7.06 38.28 10.74
N MET A 767 -7.59 38.23 11.96
CA MET A 767 -7.04 37.39 13.04
C MET A 767 -7.17 35.88 12.75
N ARG A 768 -8.23 35.44 12.08
CA ARG A 768 -8.36 34.03 11.62
C ARG A 768 -7.31 33.69 10.57
N SER A 769 -7.11 34.56 9.59
CA SER A 769 -6.07 34.38 8.56
C SER A 769 -4.66 34.36 9.17
N LEU A 770 -4.39 35.23 10.15
CA LEU A 770 -3.11 35.25 10.87
C LEU A 770 -2.87 33.97 11.68
N ARG A 771 -3.91 33.40 12.32
CA ARG A 771 -3.79 32.10 13.02
C ARG A 771 -3.57 30.94 12.06
N ALA A 772 -4.23 30.93 10.91
CA ALA A 772 -4.04 29.90 9.89
C ALA A 772 -2.62 29.93 9.31
N VAL A 773 -2.12 31.13 9.00
CA VAL A 773 -0.73 31.36 8.55
C VAL A 773 0.26 30.95 9.64
N GLY A 774 0.02 31.34 10.89
CA GLY A 774 0.86 30.95 12.03
C GLY A 774 0.89 29.43 12.27
N GLY A 775 -0.24 28.74 12.12
CA GLY A 775 -0.31 27.28 12.28
C GLY A 775 0.43 26.50 11.18
N ASN A 776 0.36 26.98 9.93
CA ASN A 776 0.98 26.32 8.79
C ASN A 776 2.49 26.63 8.65
N LEU A 777 2.96 27.76 9.19
CA LEU A 777 4.36 28.22 9.08
C LEU A 777 5.15 28.12 10.40
N ALA A 778 4.56 27.58 11.47
CA ALA A 778 5.09 27.58 12.83
C ALA A 778 6.51 27.03 12.99
N ASN A 779 6.94 26.14 12.10
CA ASN A 779 8.25 25.48 12.19
C ASN A 779 9.36 26.19 11.38
N THR A 780 9.03 27.21 10.57
CA THR A 780 9.99 27.80 9.62
C THR A 780 10.08 29.32 9.72
N PHE A 781 9.02 30.00 10.17
CA PHE A 781 8.97 31.47 10.27
C PHE A 781 8.41 31.90 11.62
N ASP A 782 8.98 32.95 12.20
CA ASP A 782 8.42 33.62 13.37
C ASP A 782 7.60 34.84 12.94
N LEU A 783 6.37 34.97 13.45
CA LEU A 783 5.40 35.96 12.99
C LEU A 783 5.23 37.05 14.05
N THR A 784 5.65 38.27 13.72
CA THR A 784 5.56 39.43 14.62
C THR A 784 4.51 40.40 14.10
N GLN A 785 3.69 40.94 15.00
CA GLN A 785 2.60 41.88 14.68
C GLN A 785 2.85 43.21 15.37
N THR A 786 2.74 44.31 14.62
CA THR A 786 2.86 45.68 15.12
C THR A 786 1.78 46.56 14.50
N ILE A 787 1.22 47.49 15.28
CA ILE A 787 0.24 48.46 14.78
C ILE A 787 0.94 49.82 14.72
N ASP A 788 0.96 50.44 13.53
CA ASP A 788 1.54 51.78 13.31
C ASP A 788 0.62 52.61 12.39
N GLU A 789 0.45 53.89 12.68
CA GLU A 789 -0.50 54.82 12.00
C GLU A 789 -1.90 54.22 11.72
N GLY A 790 -2.40 53.35 12.61
CA GLY A 790 -3.70 52.66 12.50
C GLY A 790 -3.73 51.46 11.54
N MET A 791 -2.59 51.03 11.02
CA MET A 791 -2.44 49.89 10.11
C MET A 791 -1.76 48.70 10.80
N TRP A 792 -2.19 47.48 10.46
CA TRP A 792 -1.56 46.24 10.95
C TRP A 792 -0.37 45.88 10.06
N LEU A 793 0.84 46.06 10.61
CA LEU A 793 2.08 45.60 10.00
C LEU A 793 2.41 44.21 10.51
N VAL A 794 2.58 43.27 9.59
CA VAL A 794 2.86 41.87 9.90
C VAL A 794 4.18 41.50 9.25
N ASP A 795 5.09 41.00 10.08
CA ASP A 795 6.44 40.62 9.67
C ASP A 795 6.67 39.14 9.87
N LEU A 796 7.36 38.54 8.91
CA LEU A 796 7.87 37.18 8.95
C LEU A 796 9.38 37.26 9.16
N THR A 797 9.89 36.57 10.18
CA THR A 797 11.32 36.49 10.46
C THR A 797 11.81 35.08 10.14
N ASP A 798 12.81 35.00 9.25
CA ASP A 798 13.50 33.76 8.87
C ASP A 798 15.02 33.89 9.11
N ALA A 799 15.80 32.90 8.65
CA ALA A 799 17.26 32.90 8.76
C ALA A 799 17.96 34.05 7.99
N MET A 800 17.26 34.74 7.09
CA MET A 800 17.77 35.90 6.33
C MET A 800 17.37 37.25 6.95
N GLY A 801 16.57 37.23 8.02
CA GLY A 801 16.15 38.43 8.77
C GLY A 801 14.65 38.68 8.74
N ARG A 802 14.24 39.86 9.21
CA ARG A 802 12.84 40.30 9.31
C ARG A 802 12.37 40.89 7.98
N GLN A 803 11.24 40.42 7.45
CA GLN A 803 10.63 40.89 6.19
C GLN A 803 9.11 41.08 6.33
N HIS A 804 8.55 42.05 5.61
CA HIS A 804 7.10 42.28 5.59
C HIS A 804 6.36 41.17 4.83
N VAL A 805 5.16 40.80 5.31
CA VAL A 805 4.38 39.66 4.77
C VAL A 805 4.13 39.74 3.27
N ALA A 806 3.87 40.92 2.70
CA ALA A 806 3.60 41.04 1.26
C ALA A 806 4.84 40.70 0.40
N VAL A 807 6.01 41.19 0.82
CA VAL A 807 7.30 40.93 0.14
C VAL A 807 7.70 39.47 0.33
N ALA A 808 7.58 38.95 1.55
CA ALA A 808 7.84 37.55 1.85
C ALA A 808 6.90 36.62 1.05
N ALA A 809 5.62 36.97 0.89
CA ALA A 809 4.66 36.19 0.10
C ALA A 809 4.98 36.18 -1.40
N ALA A 810 5.41 37.32 -1.97
CA ALA A 810 5.87 37.36 -3.37
C ALA A 810 7.12 36.51 -3.58
N ARG A 811 8.11 36.64 -2.68
CA ARG A 811 9.34 35.84 -2.70
C ARG A 811 9.05 34.35 -2.50
N LEU A 812 8.18 33.99 -1.56
CA LEU A 812 7.79 32.60 -1.32
C LEU A 812 7.03 32.02 -2.52
N ARG A 813 6.23 32.81 -3.25
CA ARG A 813 5.63 32.37 -4.52
C ARG A 813 6.69 32.16 -5.60
N GLU A 814 7.66 33.04 -5.72
CA GLU A 814 8.77 32.90 -6.68
C GLU A 814 9.68 31.72 -6.32
N GLN A 815 9.98 31.53 -5.04
CA GLN A 815 10.70 30.38 -4.52
C GLN A 815 9.88 29.10 -4.67
N ALA A 816 8.56 29.11 -4.49
CA ALA A 816 7.70 27.96 -4.72
C ALA A 816 7.59 27.64 -6.21
N ALA A 817 7.50 28.64 -7.09
CA ALA A 817 7.51 28.44 -8.54
C ALA A 817 8.89 27.96 -9.03
N GLY A 818 9.98 28.52 -8.49
CA GLY A 818 11.35 28.10 -8.77
C GLY A 818 11.68 26.74 -8.17
N ALA A 819 11.16 26.42 -6.98
CA ALA A 819 11.27 25.10 -6.38
C ALA A 819 10.36 24.09 -7.09
N ALA A 820 9.18 24.46 -7.59
CA ALA A 820 8.36 23.60 -8.43
C ALA A 820 9.07 23.32 -9.77
N ALA A 821 9.68 24.32 -10.40
CA ALA A 821 10.50 24.13 -11.59
C ALA A 821 11.77 23.30 -11.30
N ALA A 822 12.44 23.52 -10.17
CA ALA A 822 13.63 22.78 -9.76
C ALA A 822 13.30 21.36 -9.24
N LEU A 823 12.12 21.16 -8.66
CA LEU A 823 11.58 19.86 -8.28
C LEU A 823 11.24 19.09 -9.55
N THR A 824 10.61 19.72 -10.54
CA THR A 824 10.38 19.14 -11.87
C THR A 824 11.71 18.78 -12.54
N ASP A 825 12.76 19.61 -12.43
CA ASP A 825 14.09 19.34 -13.00
C ASP A 825 14.95 18.32 -12.21
N ARG A 826 14.76 18.22 -10.89
CA ARG A 826 15.46 17.26 -10.02
C ARG A 826 14.76 15.90 -10.02
N GLU A 827 13.43 15.89 -10.03
CA GLU A 827 12.62 14.73 -10.38
C GLU A 827 12.94 14.32 -11.82
N HIS A 828 13.06 15.23 -12.79
CA HIS A 828 13.54 14.91 -14.15
C HIS A 828 14.89 14.18 -14.12
N ARG A 829 15.92 14.68 -13.43
CA ARG A 829 17.24 14.01 -13.42
C ARG A 829 17.26 12.67 -12.66
N VAL A 830 16.63 12.61 -11.49
CA VAL A 830 16.57 11.37 -10.68
C VAL A 830 15.70 10.31 -11.35
N PHE A 831 14.65 10.72 -12.08
CA PHE A 831 13.77 9.84 -12.84
C PHE A 831 14.38 9.42 -14.19
N THR A 832 15.12 10.29 -14.88
CA THR A 832 15.85 9.93 -16.11
C THR A 832 16.89 8.84 -15.86
N ASP A 833 17.64 8.92 -14.76
CA ASP A 833 18.67 7.91 -14.45
C ASP A 833 18.07 6.61 -13.87
N PHE A 834 16.96 6.67 -13.12
CA PHE A 834 16.36 5.49 -12.49
C PHE A 834 15.37 4.72 -13.38
N VAL A 835 14.62 5.41 -14.24
CA VAL A 835 13.52 4.80 -15.01
C VAL A 835 13.99 4.26 -16.37
N ILE A 836 15.00 4.84 -17.00
CA ILE A 836 15.15 4.67 -18.47
C ILE A 836 16.11 3.55 -18.87
N GLY A 837 17.05 3.16 -18.01
CA GLY A 837 17.78 1.90 -18.16
C GLY A 837 16.95 0.70 -17.68
N GLY A 838 16.26 0.84 -16.55
CA GLY A 838 15.58 -0.27 -15.87
C GLY A 838 14.20 -0.60 -16.40
N VAL A 839 13.34 0.40 -16.63
CA VAL A 839 11.93 0.18 -17.03
C VAL A 839 11.81 -0.15 -18.51
N GLY A 840 12.61 0.49 -19.38
CA GLY A 840 12.65 0.12 -20.80
C GLY A 840 13.11 -1.33 -21.01
N GLU A 841 14.12 -1.76 -20.25
CA GLU A 841 14.67 -3.12 -20.32
C GLU A 841 13.75 -4.17 -19.66
N GLU A 842 13.09 -3.83 -18.54
CA GLU A 842 12.08 -4.70 -17.93
C GLU A 842 10.83 -4.81 -18.81
N LEU A 843 10.37 -3.69 -19.41
CA LEU A 843 9.29 -3.70 -20.38
C LEU A 843 9.64 -4.57 -21.59
N ARG A 844 10.87 -4.47 -22.12
CA ARG A 844 11.39 -5.37 -23.17
C ARG A 844 11.31 -6.83 -22.74
N ARG A 845 11.82 -7.15 -21.55
CA ARG A 845 11.81 -8.50 -20.99
C ARG A 845 10.38 -9.05 -20.88
N ARG A 846 9.43 -8.25 -20.39
CA ARG A 846 8.03 -8.66 -20.24
C ARG A 846 7.29 -8.81 -21.56
N LEU A 847 7.54 -7.91 -22.53
CA LEU A 847 6.99 -8.02 -23.88
C LEU A 847 7.51 -9.31 -24.57
N ILE A 848 8.82 -9.60 -24.47
CA ILE A 848 9.40 -10.84 -25.02
C ILE A 848 8.82 -12.07 -24.34
N GLN A 849 8.72 -12.09 -23.01
CA GLN A 849 8.09 -13.20 -22.28
C GLN A 849 6.64 -13.44 -22.73
N ALA A 850 5.86 -12.38 -22.95
CA ALA A 850 4.49 -12.50 -23.44
C ALA A 850 4.43 -13.03 -24.89
N GLU A 851 5.33 -12.56 -25.77
CA GLU A 851 5.44 -13.09 -27.14
C GLU A 851 5.86 -14.55 -27.17
N ASP A 852 6.84 -14.93 -26.34
CA ASP A 852 7.32 -16.31 -26.23
C ASP A 852 6.25 -17.22 -25.64
N LEU A 853 5.46 -16.75 -24.68
CA LEU A 853 4.31 -17.48 -24.14
C LEU A 853 3.26 -17.74 -25.24
N VAL A 854 2.88 -16.71 -26.01
CA VAL A 854 1.92 -16.87 -27.11
C VAL A 854 2.49 -17.75 -28.23
N ARG A 855 3.80 -17.72 -28.46
CA ARG A 855 4.49 -18.61 -29.38
C ARG A 855 4.43 -20.06 -28.88
N ALA A 856 4.75 -20.30 -27.61
CA ALA A 856 4.67 -21.62 -26.99
C ALA A 856 3.23 -22.17 -27.02
N MET A 857 2.22 -21.36 -26.70
CA MET A 857 0.81 -21.73 -26.84
C MET A 857 0.48 -22.16 -28.28
N ASN A 858 0.94 -21.40 -29.28
CA ASN A 858 0.71 -21.74 -30.69
C ASN A 858 1.47 -23.00 -31.13
N THR A 859 2.66 -23.26 -30.58
CA THR A 859 3.40 -24.51 -30.79
C THR A 859 2.62 -25.70 -30.26
N SER A 860 2.15 -25.64 -29.01
CA SER A 860 1.32 -26.69 -28.41
C SER A 860 0.03 -26.93 -29.22
N LEU A 861 -0.58 -25.85 -29.73
CA LEU A 861 -1.79 -25.88 -30.57
C LEU A 861 -1.58 -26.36 -32.01
N THR A 862 -0.35 -26.49 -32.50
CA THR A 862 -0.08 -26.78 -33.93
C THR A 862 -0.64 -28.14 -34.37
N ASN A 863 -0.52 -29.15 -33.51
CA ASN A 863 -0.95 -30.53 -33.77
C ASN A 863 -2.33 -30.85 -33.18
N ILE A 864 -3.02 -29.86 -32.61
CA ILE A 864 -4.31 -30.01 -31.94
C ILE A 864 -5.42 -29.65 -32.93
N ARG A 865 -6.10 -30.67 -33.45
CA ARG A 865 -7.25 -30.54 -34.35
C ARG A 865 -8.43 -31.32 -33.78
N THR A 866 -9.63 -30.75 -33.87
CA THR A 866 -10.88 -31.51 -33.61
C THR A 866 -11.14 -32.52 -34.72
N SER A 867 -12.08 -33.44 -34.49
CA SER A 867 -12.53 -34.38 -35.52
C SER A 867 -13.08 -33.72 -36.81
N HIS A 868 -13.38 -32.42 -36.80
CA HIS A 868 -13.83 -31.64 -37.96
C HIS A 868 -12.71 -30.77 -38.58
N GLY A 869 -11.45 -30.99 -38.19
CA GLY A 869 -10.28 -30.26 -38.71
C GLY A 869 -10.15 -28.83 -38.20
N ILE A 870 -10.86 -28.49 -37.11
CA ILE A 870 -10.84 -27.15 -36.53
C ILE A 870 -9.68 -27.05 -35.56
N GLY A 871 -8.84 -26.03 -35.72
CA GLY A 871 -7.80 -25.68 -34.75
C GLY A 871 -7.95 -24.26 -34.24
N VAL A 872 -7.23 -23.94 -33.17
CA VAL A 872 -7.29 -22.66 -32.48
C VAL A 872 -5.93 -21.97 -32.58
N ARG A 873 -5.93 -20.67 -32.85
CA ARG A 873 -4.71 -19.85 -32.91
C ARG A 873 -4.93 -18.54 -32.16
N PRO A 874 -4.40 -18.39 -30.93
CA PRO A 874 -4.32 -17.11 -30.25
C PRO A 874 -3.34 -16.17 -30.96
N ARG A 875 -3.74 -14.91 -31.09
CA ARG A 875 -2.91 -13.80 -31.56
C ARG A 875 -2.88 -12.72 -30.51
N TRP A 876 -1.70 -12.14 -30.31
CA TRP A 876 -1.50 -11.01 -29.43
C TRP A 876 -1.30 -9.77 -30.29
N GLU A 877 -2.35 -8.96 -30.39
CA GLU A 877 -2.40 -7.79 -31.27
C GLU A 877 -2.54 -6.51 -30.42
N LEU A 878 -2.00 -5.40 -30.91
CA LEU A 878 -2.17 -4.09 -30.28
C LEU A 878 -3.63 -3.63 -30.41
N VAL A 879 -4.18 -3.08 -29.34
CA VAL A 879 -5.54 -2.50 -29.34
C VAL A 879 -5.57 -1.21 -30.16
N GLU A 880 -4.49 -0.43 -30.11
CA GLU A 880 -4.34 0.82 -30.85
C GLU A 880 -3.79 0.57 -32.28
N PRO A 881 -4.06 1.46 -33.25
CA PRO A 881 -3.54 1.35 -34.62
C PRO A 881 -2.00 1.27 -34.67
N LYS A 882 -1.47 0.75 -35.78
CA LYS A 882 0.00 0.61 -35.96
C LYS A 882 0.77 1.93 -35.94
N ASP A 883 0.10 3.05 -36.21
CA ASP A 883 0.71 4.39 -36.17
C ASP A 883 0.56 5.08 -34.80
N SER A 884 0.15 4.33 -33.76
CA SER A 884 -0.03 4.87 -32.41
C SER A 884 1.31 5.08 -31.67
N PRO A 885 1.34 5.98 -30.68
CA PRO A 885 2.49 6.14 -29.77
C PRO A 885 2.93 4.82 -29.13
N ILE A 886 1.98 3.93 -28.79
CA ILE A 886 2.25 2.63 -28.19
C ILE A 886 2.95 1.68 -29.17
N ALA A 887 2.51 1.66 -30.42
CA ALA A 887 3.17 0.86 -31.46
C ALA A 887 4.63 1.31 -31.63
N ARG A 888 4.87 2.63 -31.60
CA ARG A 888 6.22 3.20 -31.65
C ARG A 888 7.05 2.86 -30.41
N ILE A 889 6.47 2.94 -29.21
CA ILE A 889 7.12 2.50 -27.96
C ILE A 889 7.58 1.04 -28.08
N ARG A 890 6.72 0.14 -28.59
CA ARG A 890 7.05 -1.29 -28.78
C ARG A 890 8.23 -1.48 -29.74
N GLU A 891 8.23 -0.77 -30.87
CA GLU A 891 9.34 -0.82 -31.84
C GLU A 891 10.67 -0.40 -31.20
N LEU A 892 10.65 0.71 -30.45
CA LEU A 892 11.84 1.22 -29.79
C LEU A 892 12.32 0.24 -28.72
N VAL A 893 11.41 -0.31 -27.90
CA VAL A 893 11.70 -1.24 -26.80
C VAL A 893 12.25 -2.59 -27.28
N ALA A 894 11.97 -3.00 -28.53
CA ALA A 894 12.45 -4.26 -29.09
C ALA A 894 13.99 -4.39 -29.10
N ALA A 895 14.70 -3.27 -29.29
CA ALA A 895 16.16 -3.22 -29.19
C ALA A 895 16.62 -3.05 -27.73
N SER A 896 17.62 -3.82 -27.31
CA SER A 896 18.23 -3.66 -25.97
C SER A 896 18.79 -2.25 -25.79
N ALA A 897 18.70 -1.71 -24.57
CA ALA A 897 19.23 -0.38 -24.24
C ALA A 897 20.72 -0.21 -24.60
N ALA A 898 21.53 -1.27 -24.58
CA ALA A 898 22.95 -1.23 -24.90
C ALA A 898 23.26 -1.03 -26.40
N VAL A 899 22.29 -1.28 -27.29
CA VAL A 899 22.48 -1.29 -28.76
C VAL A 899 21.55 -0.27 -29.45
N ARG A 900 20.67 0.39 -28.70
CA ARG A 900 19.74 1.39 -29.23
C ARG A 900 20.45 2.73 -29.44
N PRO A 901 20.29 3.40 -30.60
CA PRO A 901 20.81 4.75 -30.80
C PRO A 901 20.29 5.73 -29.76
N ALA A 902 21.11 6.73 -29.41
CA ALA A 902 20.75 7.76 -28.43
C ALA A 902 19.46 8.49 -28.81
N GLU A 903 19.29 8.87 -30.08
CA GLU A 903 18.09 9.53 -30.59
C GLU A 903 16.79 8.72 -30.37
N HIS A 904 16.84 7.40 -30.56
CA HIS A 904 15.72 6.49 -30.32
C HIS A 904 15.49 6.20 -28.83
N THR A 905 16.52 6.39 -28.01
CA THR A 905 16.40 6.33 -26.56
C THR A 905 15.64 7.57 -26.08
N ASP A 906 16.05 8.76 -26.50
CA ASP A 906 15.36 10.02 -26.20
C ASP A 906 13.90 10.03 -26.69
N GLU A 907 13.67 9.46 -27.88
CA GLU A 907 12.32 9.28 -28.42
C GLU A 907 11.46 8.37 -27.54
N LEU A 908 11.99 7.24 -27.06
CA LEU A 908 11.26 6.33 -26.16
C LEU A 908 10.88 7.04 -24.87
N ILE A 909 11.83 7.77 -24.28
CA ILE A 909 11.64 8.50 -23.02
C ILE A 909 10.46 9.45 -23.14
N ARG A 910 10.45 10.24 -24.21
CA ARG A 910 9.40 11.20 -24.49
C ARG A 910 8.04 10.52 -24.63
N LEU A 911 7.96 9.45 -25.42
CA LEU A 911 6.68 8.74 -25.63
C LEU A 911 6.14 8.07 -24.36
N LEU A 912 7.00 7.50 -23.51
CA LEU A 912 6.57 6.95 -22.22
C LEU A 912 6.09 8.03 -21.25
N LYS A 913 6.75 9.20 -21.26
CA LYS A 913 6.36 10.36 -20.47
C LYS A 913 5.00 10.91 -20.89
N ASP A 914 4.82 11.17 -22.18
CA ASP A 914 3.56 11.69 -22.75
C ASP A 914 2.38 10.79 -22.33
N ARG A 915 2.59 9.48 -22.22
CA ARG A 915 1.57 8.52 -21.78
C ARG A 915 1.26 8.57 -20.29
N VAL A 916 2.24 8.81 -19.43
CA VAL A 916 2.02 8.98 -17.99
C VAL A 916 1.29 10.30 -17.73
N ASP A 917 1.69 11.36 -18.41
CA ASP A 917 1.10 12.70 -18.29
C ASP A 917 -0.37 12.70 -18.78
N GLU A 918 -0.69 12.02 -19.89
CA GLU A 918 -2.07 11.84 -20.37
C GLU A 918 -2.99 11.12 -19.35
N ARG A 919 -2.41 10.29 -18.47
CA ARG A 919 -3.16 9.58 -17.42
C ARG A 919 -3.28 10.40 -16.14
N PHE A 920 -2.30 11.25 -15.86
CA PHE A 920 -2.34 12.21 -14.77
C PHE A 920 -3.41 13.29 -15.01
N GLU A 921 -3.53 13.81 -16.25
CA GLU A 921 -4.53 14.82 -16.61
C GLU A 921 -5.99 14.35 -16.47
N LYS A 922 -6.23 13.03 -16.54
CA LYS A 922 -7.58 12.45 -16.47
C LYS A 922 -8.09 12.22 -15.05
N ASP A 923 -7.21 12.18 -14.05
CA ASP A 923 -7.57 11.93 -12.65
C ASP A 923 -6.49 12.50 -11.71
N ALA A 924 -6.55 13.79 -11.43
CA ALA A 924 -5.52 14.50 -10.65
C ALA A 924 -5.47 14.14 -9.16
N ASP A 925 -6.49 13.43 -8.65
CA ASP A 925 -6.61 13.05 -7.23
C ASP A 925 -5.93 11.70 -6.90
N ALA A 926 -5.57 10.91 -7.92
CA ALA A 926 -4.86 9.65 -7.74
C ALA A 926 -3.34 9.88 -7.58
N GLY A 927 -2.67 9.03 -6.80
CA GLY A 927 -1.23 9.15 -6.57
C GLY A 927 -0.42 8.85 -7.84
N TYR A 928 0.69 9.57 -8.07
CA TYR A 928 1.58 9.42 -9.24
C TYR A 928 2.01 7.96 -9.52
N GLY A 929 2.22 7.15 -8.47
CA GLY A 929 2.54 5.72 -8.60
C GLY A 929 1.41 4.87 -9.22
N GLU A 930 0.15 5.25 -9.02
CA GLU A 930 -1.00 4.56 -9.62
C GLU A 930 -1.15 4.90 -11.10
N HIS A 931 -0.86 6.15 -11.48
CA HIS A 931 -0.76 6.57 -12.88
C HIS A 931 0.35 5.83 -13.61
N LEU A 932 1.53 5.72 -12.99
CA LEU A 932 2.67 4.99 -13.55
C LEU A 932 2.31 3.51 -13.79
N ARG A 933 1.72 2.84 -12.79
CA ARG A 933 1.28 1.44 -12.89
C ARG A 933 0.30 1.25 -14.05
N THR A 934 -0.64 2.17 -14.22
CA THR A 934 -1.69 2.05 -15.23
C THR A 934 -1.17 2.41 -16.63
N ALA A 935 -0.34 3.44 -16.76
CA ALA A 935 0.23 3.89 -18.02
C ALA A 935 1.17 2.84 -18.64
N LEU A 936 1.98 2.18 -17.81
CA LEU A 936 3.00 1.20 -18.22
C LEU A 936 2.52 -0.25 -18.22
N ASP A 937 1.25 -0.52 -17.90
CA ASP A 937 0.69 -1.87 -17.95
C ASP A 937 0.53 -2.35 -19.39
N TYR A 938 1.57 -3.00 -19.92
CA TYR A 938 1.61 -3.51 -21.30
C TYR A 938 0.47 -4.49 -21.64
N ARG A 939 -0.17 -5.08 -20.62
CA ARG A 939 -1.33 -5.97 -20.80
C ARG A 939 -2.57 -5.21 -21.28
N GLN A 940 -2.67 -3.92 -20.98
CA GLN A 940 -3.75 -3.06 -21.46
C GLN A 940 -3.53 -2.57 -22.89
N TRP A 941 -2.28 -2.63 -23.38
CA TRP A 941 -1.92 -2.20 -24.73
C TRP A 941 -2.29 -3.24 -25.79
N HIS A 942 -2.43 -4.50 -25.36
CA HIS A 942 -2.63 -5.64 -26.24
C HIS A 942 -3.92 -6.38 -25.91
N SER A 943 -4.54 -6.95 -26.93
CA SER A 943 -5.64 -7.90 -26.79
C SER A 943 -5.21 -9.27 -27.30
N VAL A 944 -5.68 -10.32 -26.62
CA VAL A 944 -5.52 -11.70 -27.10
C VAL A 944 -6.77 -12.05 -27.91
N GLU A 945 -6.63 -12.06 -29.23
CA GLU A 945 -7.69 -12.50 -30.15
C GLU A 945 -7.50 -13.98 -30.48
N VAL A 946 -8.52 -14.80 -30.19
CA VAL A 946 -8.52 -16.21 -30.56
C VAL A 946 -9.17 -16.37 -31.93
N SER A 947 -8.41 -16.90 -32.89
CA SER A 947 -8.89 -17.19 -34.25
C SER A 947 -9.06 -18.69 -34.47
N ILE A 948 -10.12 -19.06 -35.20
CA ILE A 948 -10.43 -20.45 -35.54
C ILE A 948 -9.89 -20.76 -36.93
N THR A 949 -9.02 -21.76 -37.03
CA THR A 949 -8.48 -22.25 -38.31
C THR A 949 -9.31 -23.44 -38.80
N GLY A 950 -9.76 -23.40 -40.05
CA GLY A 950 -10.53 -24.47 -40.70
C GLY A 950 -9.68 -25.61 -41.27
N PRO A 951 -10.32 -26.64 -41.84
CA PRO A 951 -9.67 -27.86 -42.35
C PRO A 951 -8.80 -27.62 -43.61
N GLU A 952 -9.04 -26.56 -44.37
CA GLU A 952 -8.23 -26.18 -45.52
C GLU A 952 -7.16 -25.13 -45.14
N PRO A 953 -5.92 -25.22 -45.68
CA PRO A 953 -4.88 -24.22 -45.46
C PRO A 953 -5.37 -22.80 -45.85
N GLY A 954 -5.42 -21.88 -44.88
CA GLY A 954 -5.77 -20.47 -45.11
C GLY A 954 -7.18 -20.05 -44.69
N GLN A 955 -8.08 -20.98 -44.33
CA GLN A 955 -9.37 -20.61 -43.74
C GLN A 955 -9.21 -20.15 -42.28
N VAL A 956 -9.30 -18.84 -42.03
CA VAL A 956 -9.26 -18.26 -40.68
C VAL A 956 -10.56 -17.50 -40.42
N ARG A 957 -11.28 -17.87 -39.34
CA ARG A 957 -12.48 -17.17 -38.89
C ARG A 957 -12.19 -16.45 -37.58
N LYS A 958 -12.50 -15.15 -37.51
CA LYS A 958 -12.49 -14.38 -36.25
C LYS A 958 -13.75 -14.67 -35.44
N ILE A 959 -13.60 -14.84 -34.13
CA ILE A 959 -14.73 -14.96 -33.21
C ILE A 959 -15.29 -13.56 -32.99
N SER A 960 -16.25 -13.14 -33.82
CA SER A 960 -16.97 -11.87 -33.63
C SER A 960 -18.31 -12.11 -32.92
N ARG A 961 -18.82 -11.11 -32.20
CA ARG A 961 -20.14 -11.11 -31.55
C ARG A 961 -21.31 -11.43 -32.50
N ARG A 962 -21.09 -11.41 -33.84
CA ARG A 962 -22.07 -11.73 -34.90
C ARG A 962 -21.89 -13.12 -35.52
N ALA A 963 -20.83 -13.85 -35.19
CA ALA A 963 -20.63 -15.22 -35.70
C ALA A 963 -21.43 -16.22 -34.85
N LYS A 964 -22.45 -16.86 -35.43
CA LYS A 964 -23.19 -17.97 -34.80
C LYS A 964 -22.29 -19.20 -34.70
N LEU A 965 -21.51 -19.31 -33.62
CA LEU A 965 -20.94 -20.59 -33.19
C LEU A 965 -21.96 -21.35 -32.35
N SER A 966 -21.92 -22.68 -32.41
CA SER A 966 -22.66 -23.51 -31.47
C SER A 966 -22.15 -23.24 -30.03
N GLN A 967 -23.04 -23.33 -29.04
CA GLN A 967 -22.70 -23.14 -27.63
C GLN A 967 -21.58 -24.09 -27.17
N GLY A 968 -21.52 -25.30 -27.74
CA GLY A 968 -20.46 -26.29 -27.49
C GLY A 968 -19.11 -25.91 -28.11
N GLU A 969 -19.10 -25.36 -29.33
CA GLU A 969 -17.86 -24.95 -30.02
C GLU A 969 -17.18 -23.75 -29.33
N THR A 970 -17.97 -22.81 -28.79
CA THR A 970 -17.42 -21.67 -28.04
C THR A 970 -16.75 -22.11 -26.74
N ARG A 971 -17.34 -23.10 -26.03
CA ARG A 971 -16.74 -23.68 -24.82
C ARG A 971 -15.49 -24.49 -25.14
N PHE A 972 -15.51 -25.28 -26.20
CA PHE A 972 -14.33 -26.02 -26.67
C PHE A 972 -13.13 -25.11 -26.94
N VAL A 973 -13.34 -24.02 -27.71
CA VAL A 973 -12.27 -23.04 -27.99
C VAL A 973 -11.71 -22.43 -26.71
N SER A 974 -12.57 -22.15 -25.72
CA SER A 974 -12.16 -21.60 -24.43
C SER A 974 -11.28 -22.59 -23.64
N TYR A 975 -11.67 -23.86 -23.58
CA TYR A 975 -10.89 -24.91 -22.88
C TYR A 975 -9.57 -25.20 -23.58
N VAL A 976 -9.56 -25.28 -24.91
CA VAL A 976 -8.32 -25.49 -25.68
C VAL A 976 -7.34 -24.33 -25.49
N ALA A 977 -7.84 -23.08 -25.50
CA ALA A 977 -7.02 -21.91 -25.23
C ALA A 977 -6.48 -21.91 -23.79
N LEU A 978 -7.30 -22.29 -22.80
CA LEU A 978 -6.90 -22.42 -21.41
C LEU A 978 -5.82 -23.48 -21.22
N PHE A 979 -6.00 -24.66 -21.81
CA PHE A 979 -5.05 -25.76 -21.66
C PHE A 979 -3.72 -25.46 -22.35
N ALA A 980 -3.76 -24.82 -23.53
CA ALA A 980 -2.54 -24.35 -24.18
C ALA A 980 -1.82 -23.27 -23.34
N ALA A 981 -2.56 -22.38 -22.68
CA ALA A 981 -1.97 -21.40 -21.77
C ALA A 981 -1.34 -22.07 -20.54
N ALA A 982 -2.01 -23.05 -19.95
CA ALA A 982 -1.51 -23.83 -18.81
C ALA A 982 -0.26 -24.62 -19.19
N ASP A 983 -0.26 -25.34 -20.32
CA ASP A 983 0.90 -26.06 -20.83
C ASP A 983 2.07 -25.11 -21.12
N ALA A 984 1.84 -24.01 -21.85
CA ALA A 984 2.90 -23.05 -22.16
C ALA A 984 3.52 -22.41 -20.90
N TYR A 985 2.71 -22.18 -19.86
CA TYR A 985 3.18 -21.70 -18.57
C TYR A 985 3.99 -22.76 -17.82
N LEU A 986 3.44 -23.97 -17.66
CA LEU A 986 4.08 -25.08 -16.93
C LEU A 986 5.37 -25.54 -17.60
N SER A 987 5.40 -25.54 -18.94
CA SER A 987 6.59 -25.89 -19.74
C SER A 987 7.66 -24.80 -19.73
N GLY A 988 7.32 -23.57 -19.31
CA GLY A 988 8.26 -22.46 -19.14
C GLY A 988 8.94 -22.41 -17.76
N LEU A 989 8.62 -23.33 -16.86
CA LEU A 989 9.24 -23.42 -15.52
C LEU A 989 10.64 -24.06 -15.59
N PRO A 990 11.57 -23.74 -14.68
CA PRO A 990 12.96 -24.20 -14.74
C PRO A 990 13.17 -25.69 -14.43
N ASP A 991 12.23 -26.37 -13.76
CA ASP A 991 12.32 -27.78 -13.38
C ASP A 991 11.12 -28.58 -13.93
N THR A 992 11.19 -28.93 -15.21
CA THR A 992 10.11 -29.62 -15.94
C THR A 992 10.20 -31.15 -15.85
N GLY A 993 11.30 -31.70 -15.33
CA GLY A 993 11.54 -33.16 -15.30
C GLY A 993 11.03 -33.86 -14.03
N SER A 994 10.79 -33.11 -12.95
CA SER A 994 10.42 -33.68 -11.64
C SER A 994 9.19 -33.04 -10.98
N ALA A 995 8.77 -31.86 -11.46
CA ALA A 995 7.64 -31.13 -10.90
C ALA A 995 6.29 -31.66 -11.39
N LEU A 996 5.34 -31.77 -10.47
CA LEU A 996 3.95 -32.15 -10.77
C LEU A 996 3.27 -31.08 -11.65
N ARG A 997 2.72 -31.50 -12.79
CA ARG A 997 2.04 -30.61 -13.76
C ARG A 997 0.51 -30.74 -13.61
N LEU A 998 -0.06 -30.17 -12.56
CA LEU A 998 -1.47 -30.35 -12.19
C LEU A 998 -2.38 -29.17 -12.59
N ILE A 999 -3.54 -29.48 -13.18
CA ILE A 999 -4.67 -28.54 -13.36
C ILE A 999 -5.88 -28.94 -12.50
N LEU A 1000 -6.49 -27.95 -11.83
CA LEU A 1000 -7.72 -28.12 -11.05
C LEU A 1000 -8.87 -27.43 -11.75
N LEU A 1001 -9.96 -28.15 -12.02
CA LEU A 1001 -11.14 -27.61 -12.71
C LEU A 1001 -12.42 -27.91 -11.94
N ASP A 1002 -13.04 -26.86 -11.41
CA ASP A 1002 -14.36 -26.97 -10.79
C ASP A 1002 -15.46 -26.84 -11.86
N ASP A 1003 -16.48 -27.70 -11.80
CA ASP A 1003 -17.56 -27.82 -12.79
C ASP A 1003 -17.06 -27.93 -14.24
N ALA A 1004 -16.09 -28.83 -14.44
CA ALA A 1004 -15.41 -29.04 -15.70
C ALA A 1004 -16.36 -29.53 -16.80
N PHE A 1005 -16.18 -28.98 -18.00
CA PHE A 1005 -16.87 -29.36 -19.23
C PHE A 1005 -18.41 -29.31 -19.18
N ALA A 1006 -18.98 -28.50 -18.29
CA ALA A 1006 -20.42 -28.27 -18.27
C ALA A 1006 -20.92 -27.88 -19.68
N LYS A 1007 -22.08 -28.42 -20.11
CA LYS A 1007 -22.71 -28.13 -21.42
C LYS A 1007 -21.80 -28.38 -22.65
N VAL A 1008 -20.84 -29.29 -22.53
CA VAL A 1008 -20.04 -29.85 -23.63
C VAL A 1008 -20.51 -31.29 -23.87
N ASP A 1009 -20.52 -31.75 -25.12
CA ASP A 1009 -20.90 -33.13 -25.44
C ASP A 1009 -19.78 -34.13 -25.11
N ASP A 1010 -20.15 -35.36 -24.80
CA ASP A 1010 -19.26 -36.42 -24.31
C ASP A 1010 -18.07 -36.73 -25.25
N ARG A 1011 -18.27 -36.62 -26.56
CA ARG A 1011 -17.21 -36.81 -27.56
C ARG A 1011 -16.17 -35.69 -27.49
N THR A 1012 -16.61 -34.45 -27.37
CA THR A 1012 -15.73 -33.30 -27.21
C THR A 1012 -14.99 -33.33 -25.85
N ILE A 1013 -15.62 -33.85 -24.80
CA ILE A 1013 -14.96 -34.09 -23.49
C ILE A 1013 -13.80 -35.08 -23.64
N ALA A 1014 -14.00 -36.20 -24.35
CA ALA A 1014 -12.95 -37.17 -24.62
C ALA A 1014 -11.75 -36.55 -25.38
N GLU A 1015 -12.02 -35.68 -26.35
CA GLU A 1015 -10.98 -34.95 -27.08
C GLU A 1015 -10.20 -33.96 -26.18
N LEU A 1016 -10.89 -33.26 -25.28
CA LEU A 1016 -10.30 -32.31 -24.33
C LEU A 1016 -9.47 -33.01 -23.23
N MET A 1017 -9.95 -34.13 -22.69
CA MET A 1017 -9.20 -34.92 -21.71
C MET A 1017 -7.99 -35.61 -22.35
N GLY A 1018 -8.16 -36.18 -23.54
CA GLY A 1018 -7.04 -36.72 -24.33
C GLY A 1018 -6.03 -35.64 -24.72
N LEU A 1019 -6.45 -34.38 -24.77
CA LEU A 1019 -5.55 -33.27 -24.99
C LEU A 1019 -4.67 -33.00 -23.75
N LEU A 1020 -5.24 -32.96 -22.54
CA LEU A 1020 -4.50 -32.82 -21.29
C LEU A 1020 -3.40 -33.90 -21.14
N VAL A 1021 -3.75 -35.15 -21.45
CA VAL A 1021 -2.80 -36.28 -21.46
C VAL A 1021 -1.65 -36.06 -22.44
N ARG A 1022 -1.93 -35.60 -23.67
CA ARG A 1022 -0.88 -35.34 -24.68
C ARG A 1022 0.07 -34.20 -24.30
N MET A 1023 -0.39 -33.26 -23.48
CA MET A 1023 0.43 -32.14 -22.98
C MET A 1023 1.13 -32.47 -21.66
N ASP A 1024 1.04 -33.73 -21.20
CA ASP A 1024 1.62 -34.18 -19.93
C ASP A 1024 1.14 -33.31 -18.75
N VAL A 1025 -0.18 -33.11 -18.69
CA VAL A 1025 -0.85 -32.35 -17.63
C VAL A 1025 -1.76 -33.29 -16.84
N ASP A 1026 -1.41 -33.51 -15.58
CA ASP A 1026 -2.25 -34.16 -14.59
C ASP A 1026 -3.48 -33.29 -14.29
N PHE A 1027 -4.61 -33.91 -13.97
CA PHE A 1027 -5.84 -33.17 -13.72
C PHE A 1027 -6.65 -33.73 -12.56
N CYS A 1028 -7.28 -32.81 -11.81
CA CYS A 1028 -8.35 -33.12 -10.87
C CYS A 1028 -9.54 -32.22 -11.20
N MET A 1029 -10.70 -32.82 -11.41
CA MET A 1029 -11.87 -32.12 -11.93
C MET A 1029 -13.15 -32.61 -11.26
N THR A 1030 -14.10 -31.69 -11.07
CA THR A 1030 -15.45 -31.98 -10.59
C THR A 1030 -16.46 -31.75 -11.73
N GLY A 1031 -17.56 -32.50 -11.76
CA GLY A 1031 -18.59 -32.31 -12.79
C GLY A 1031 -19.84 -33.14 -12.54
N HIS A 1032 -21.00 -32.64 -12.98
CA HIS A 1032 -22.32 -33.24 -12.68
C HIS A 1032 -22.58 -34.60 -13.36
N ALA A 1033 -21.73 -35.03 -14.32
CA ALA A 1033 -21.81 -36.33 -14.98
C ALA A 1033 -20.48 -36.74 -15.67
N LEU A 1034 -19.34 -36.39 -15.07
CA LEU A 1034 -18.02 -36.54 -15.71
C LEU A 1034 -17.31 -37.80 -15.22
N TRP A 1035 -17.31 -38.85 -16.05
CA TRP A 1035 -16.69 -40.13 -15.69
C TRP A 1035 -15.24 -40.26 -16.14
N GLY A 1036 -14.79 -39.50 -17.13
CA GLY A 1036 -13.39 -39.55 -17.60
C GLY A 1036 -12.92 -40.89 -18.20
N ALA A 1037 -13.81 -41.88 -18.32
CA ALA A 1037 -13.51 -43.23 -18.80
C ALA A 1037 -13.47 -43.29 -20.34
N TYR A 1038 -12.48 -42.61 -20.92
CA TYR A 1038 -12.28 -42.55 -22.36
C TYR A 1038 -10.99 -43.27 -22.77
N PRO A 1039 -10.91 -43.90 -23.96
CA PRO A 1039 -9.70 -44.57 -24.44
C PRO A 1039 -8.46 -43.66 -24.54
N GLN A 1040 -8.65 -42.35 -24.66
CA GLN A 1040 -7.58 -41.36 -24.70
C GLN A 1040 -6.96 -41.06 -23.32
N VAL A 1041 -7.59 -41.51 -22.23
CA VAL A 1041 -7.13 -41.33 -20.85
C VAL A 1041 -6.51 -42.64 -20.35
N PRO A 1042 -5.18 -42.68 -20.06
CA PRO A 1042 -4.48 -43.91 -19.68
C PRO A 1042 -4.96 -44.50 -18.36
N SER A 1043 -5.16 -43.65 -17.35
CA SER A 1043 -5.82 -44.04 -16.10
C SER A 1043 -6.47 -42.84 -15.43
N VAL A 1044 -7.59 -43.04 -14.74
CA VAL A 1044 -8.20 -42.00 -13.90
C VAL A 1044 -8.96 -42.62 -12.73
N ASP A 1045 -8.88 -41.96 -11.57
CA ASP A 1045 -9.70 -42.28 -10.41
C ASP A 1045 -10.90 -41.34 -10.33
N VAL A 1046 -12.10 -41.93 -10.25
CA VAL A 1046 -13.37 -41.21 -10.24
C VAL A 1046 -14.05 -41.46 -8.91
N TYR A 1047 -14.41 -40.38 -8.22
CA TYR A 1047 -15.15 -40.42 -6.97
C TYR A 1047 -16.57 -39.88 -7.19
N GLU A 1048 -17.55 -40.77 -7.18
CA GLU A 1048 -18.96 -40.39 -7.24
C GLU A 1048 -19.45 -40.08 -5.83
N ILE A 1049 -19.73 -38.79 -5.56
CA ILE A 1049 -20.22 -38.33 -4.27
C ILE A 1049 -21.75 -38.32 -4.30
N ARG A 1050 -22.37 -39.17 -3.48
CA ARG A 1050 -23.82 -39.30 -3.36
C ARG A 1050 -24.26 -38.82 -1.99
N ARG A 1051 -25.19 -37.88 -1.94
CA ARG A 1051 -25.75 -37.35 -0.69
C ARG A 1051 -27.27 -37.34 -0.77
N ALA A 1052 -27.92 -38.01 0.18
CA ALA A 1052 -29.36 -37.83 0.40
C ALA A 1052 -29.58 -36.67 1.39
N GLU A 1053 -30.69 -35.96 1.23
CA GLU A 1053 -31.04 -34.83 2.09
C GLU A 1053 -31.08 -35.27 3.57
N GLY A 1054 -30.37 -34.55 4.44
CA GLY A 1054 -30.23 -34.92 5.86
C GLY A 1054 -29.21 -36.02 6.20
N THR A 1055 -28.45 -36.54 5.22
CA THR A 1055 -27.43 -37.59 5.45
C THR A 1055 -26.01 -37.13 5.11
N ALA A 1056 -25.01 -37.89 5.59
CA ALA A 1056 -23.60 -37.73 5.21
C ALA A 1056 -23.38 -38.12 3.74
N ALA A 1057 -22.40 -37.50 3.09
CA ALA A 1057 -22.05 -37.83 1.71
C ALA A 1057 -21.27 -39.16 1.67
N ALA A 1058 -21.70 -40.09 0.82
CA ALA A 1058 -21.01 -41.34 0.55
C ALA A 1058 -20.24 -41.21 -0.77
N ALA A 1059 -18.96 -41.58 -0.78
CA ALA A 1059 -18.13 -41.61 -1.99
C ALA A 1059 -17.99 -43.04 -2.52
N THR A 1060 -18.29 -43.24 -3.80
CA THR A 1060 -17.99 -44.48 -4.52
C THR A 1060 -16.77 -44.26 -5.39
N HIS A 1061 -15.74 -45.11 -5.22
CA HIS A 1061 -14.49 -45.03 -5.98
C HIS A 1061 -14.52 -45.98 -7.18
N VAL A 1062 -14.24 -45.44 -8.36
CA VAL A 1062 -14.11 -46.19 -9.61
C VAL A 1062 -12.76 -45.87 -10.23
N HIS A 1063 -11.98 -46.91 -10.52
CA HIS A 1063 -10.71 -46.78 -11.21
C HIS A 1063 -10.85 -47.18 -12.69
N TRP A 1064 -10.37 -46.34 -13.60
CA TRP A 1064 -10.27 -46.62 -15.03
C TRP A 1064 -8.82 -46.94 -15.40
N ASP A 1065 -8.58 -48.08 -16.06
CA ASP A 1065 -7.23 -48.55 -16.46
C ASP A 1065 -6.89 -48.29 -17.94
N GLY A 1066 -7.66 -47.42 -18.60
CA GLY A 1066 -7.54 -47.17 -20.04
C GLY A 1066 -8.42 -48.06 -20.90
N ARG A 1067 -9.00 -49.14 -20.36
CA ARG A 1067 -9.87 -50.08 -21.10
C ARG A 1067 -11.12 -50.51 -20.34
N ASN A 1068 -11.03 -50.75 -19.04
CA ASN A 1068 -12.09 -51.26 -18.18
C ASN A 1068 -12.26 -50.39 -16.92
N ARG A 1069 -13.49 -50.36 -16.41
CA ARG A 1069 -13.82 -49.72 -15.13
C ARG A 1069 -13.80 -50.76 -14.02
N HIS A 1070 -13.03 -50.49 -12.97
CA HIS A 1070 -12.93 -51.30 -11.76
C HIS A 1070 -13.65 -50.58 -10.62
N TYR A 1071 -14.74 -51.17 -10.14
CA TYR A 1071 -15.46 -50.65 -8.98
C TYR A 1071 -14.72 -51.07 -7.71
N LEU A 1072 -14.00 -50.13 -7.11
CA LEU A 1072 -13.28 -50.35 -5.87
C LEU A 1072 -14.28 -50.08 -4.74
N ARG A 1073 -14.63 -51.12 -3.99
CA ARG A 1073 -15.52 -50.96 -2.83
C ARG A 1073 -14.83 -50.04 -1.83
N SER A 1074 -15.40 -48.87 -1.63
CA SER A 1074 -15.19 -48.07 -0.43
C SER A 1074 -15.60 -48.93 0.76
N THR A 1075 -14.63 -49.35 1.57
CA THR A 1075 -14.87 -49.80 2.94
C THR A 1075 -15.41 -48.60 3.70
N GLY A 1076 -16.73 -48.52 3.79
CA GLY A 1076 -17.41 -47.66 4.77
C GLY A 1076 -17.18 -48.17 6.18
#